data_AF-A0A2R5G4I1-F1
#
_entry.id   AF-A0A2R5G4I1-F1
#
_cell.length_a   1.000
_cell.length_b   1.000
_cell.length_c   1.000
_cell.angle_alpha   90.00
_cell.angle_beta   90.00
_cell.angle_gamma   90.00
#
_symmetry.space_group_name_H-M   'P 1'
#
loop_
_entity.id
_entity.type
_entity.pdbx_description
1 polymer ?
#
loop_
_entity_poly.entity_id
_entity_poly.type
_entity_poly.pdbx_seq_one_letter_code
_entity_poly.pdbx_strand_id
1 'polypeptide(L)'
;MAESGGATQRERGAAAARFWREFDLEGLRQKLDKSEIEISEHVERSVLSRKRLAQDTKAFRKLTDADDKLKKLGPLLRGYQEDIDRLTKRARFAETSFLELYKRLFDAPDPTDLLETLAEDDVDSLREENERLRVELQDYEEEFAALQNQDITIRRLEKELEDLRASSQASLQQALDSKEADLALEAETKAAQAENQARRAQEALEAETARLAELQETLDRSQEEVFQLRTNIEETEAARQAEADIVTEDLARANARIADLELQLRESSTRGASPSSASAPKAAAGDEEHGSLGLSSKDRERVLELEDELVRKGEVEESLRDQIVAMQREAREVALAHESAVKENDKELGRIKDELFRAKAQIKELPTKKAYDQLRRQVELLQAVDIEGEADGRPPSPAGSDANAADSTDGGFNSRVLVLKRIRKLEATAASLRVQLDDEKNARVLAETQRKQAEDDAQDLRNELTQLEEESKASFRRRRSSTDSFKHRSNQFGEERSSGAKRSPQNSIDAANSNSLAAHEAGGTETAANLLLAATEEIDFDAGALENKSNNFNGNGNAASAGSVLSIVQEQRNEFRKRMLELETARDQLASKLSHAEQDQETLRADNVNLLEKIRYLQSYGGGQSSQHAHHEDDESAGRVHPNQRAEVRVNVAAGLQHRSGFGGASAAEMSEARYRQAYENKLNPFSDFSARERRRRLHGLNLAERVTYQAMSFVTANKYTRLGVFVYVLALHVLVFFALSMTTTGGCLDAATPGDTLLMGSPPGNDIAGRVSDFRQPDA
;
A
#
# COMPACT_ATOMS: atom_id res chain seq x y z
N MET A 1 -11.33 50.84 30.82
CA MET A 1 -11.07 52.17 31.44
C MET A 1 -9.72 52.22 32.16
N ALA A 2 -9.31 51.20 32.92
CA ALA A 2 -8.02 51.18 33.64
C ALA A 2 -6.78 51.52 32.76
N GLU A 3 -6.70 50.98 31.56
CA GLU A 3 -5.59 51.21 30.60
C GLU A 3 -5.34 52.71 30.31
N SER A 4 -6.40 53.52 30.30
CA SER A 4 -6.29 54.97 30.07
C SER A 4 -5.67 55.71 31.26
N GLY A 5 -5.70 55.14 32.47
CA GLY A 5 -5.01 55.68 33.65
C GLY A 5 -3.51 55.39 33.56
N GLY A 6 -3.16 54.11 33.45
CA GLY A 6 -1.77 53.63 33.39
C GLY A 6 -0.94 54.28 32.28
N ALA A 7 -1.54 54.53 31.10
CA ALA A 7 -0.88 55.30 30.04
C ALA A 7 -0.45 56.71 30.50
N THR A 8 -1.33 57.44 31.17
CA THR A 8 -1.03 58.79 31.67
C THR A 8 -0.09 58.79 32.89
N GLN A 9 -0.11 57.74 33.71
CA GLN A 9 0.82 57.58 34.83
C GLN A 9 2.24 57.26 34.33
N ARG A 10 2.39 56.34 33.37
CA ARG A 10 3.68 56.03 32.73
C ARG A 10 4.21 57.22 31.92
N GLU A 11 3.36 58.04 31.29
CA GLU A 11 3.77 59.29 30.65
C GLU A 11 4.27 60.33 31.66
N ARG A 12 3.57 60.53 32.79
CA ARG A 12 4.02 61.39 33.89
C ARG A 12 5.34 60.90 34.50
N GLY A 13 5.48 59.59 34.71
CA GLY A 13 6.71 58.96 35.17
C GLY A 13 7.87 59.18 34.22
N ALA A 14 7.66 59.00 32.91
CA ALA A 14 8.66 59.30 31.90
C ALA A 14 9.03 60.80 31.84
N ALA A 15 8.07 61.71 32.05
CA ALA A 15 8.32 63.15 32.10
C ALA A 15 9.14 63.56 33.33
N ALA A 16 8.79 63.08 34.52
CA ALA A 16 9.52 63.37 35.74
C ALA A 16 10.90 62.67 35.79
N ALA A 17 11.03 61.46 35.27
CA ALA A 17 12.33 60.77 35.15
C ALA A 17 13.28 61.45 34.14
N ARG A 18 12.73 62.20 33.17
CA ARG A 18 13.52 63.14 32.34
C ARG A 18 13.89 64.38 33.14
N PHE A 19 12.92 65.03 33.81
CA PHE A 19 13.19 66.20 34.65
C PHE A 19 14.29 65.93 35.69
N TRP A 20 14.19 64.87 36.50
CA TRP A 20 15.18 64.57 37.54
C TRP A 20 16.57 64.23 36.98
N ARG A 21 16.65 63.78 35.72
CA ARG A 21 17.91 63.58 34.98
C ARG A 21 18.49 64.89 34.45
N GLU A 22 17.64 65.82 34.00
CA GLU A 22 18.03 67.16 33.50
C GLU A 22 18.32 68.16 34.64
N PHE A 23 17.69 67.96 35.80
CA PHE A 23 17.91 68.70 37.04
C PHE A 23 19.31 68.47 37.61
N ASP A 24 19.89 67.27 37.38
CA ASP A 24 21.26 66.90 37.75
C ASP A 24 21.56 67.22 39.23
N LEU A 25 20.94 66.46 40.14
CA LEU A 25 21.08 66.67 41.59
C LEU A 25 22.56 66.62 42.05
N GLU A 26 23.39 65.80 41.41
CA GLU A 26 24.82 65.69 41.76
C GLU A 26 25.62 66.91 41.29
N GLY A 27 25.47 67.33 40.03
CA GLY A 27 26.11 68.55 39.54
C GLY A 27 25.48 69.83 40.09
N LEU A 28 24.24 69.80 40.59
CA LEU A 28 23.65 70.89 41.39
C LEU A 28 24.27 70.95 42.78
N ARG A 29 24.46 69.80 43.45
CA ARG A 29 25.20 69.73 44.73
C ARG A 29 26.61 70.29 44.58
N GLN A 30 27.37 69.88 43.56
CA GLN A 30 28.70 70.44 43.28
C GLN A 30 28.72 71.95 43.01
N LYS A 31 27.60 72.57 42.61
CA LYS A 31 27.45 74.03 42.48
C LYS A 31 27.10 74.66 43.83
N LEU A 32 26.25 74.02 44.62
CA LEU A 32 25.90 74.43 45.98
C LEU A 32 27.12 74.42 46.90
N ASP A 33 27.90 73.33 46.90
CA ASP A 33 29.15 73.18 47.67
C ASP A 33 30.14 74.33 47.39
N LYS A 34 30.27 74.74 46.12
CA LYS A 34 31.10 75.90 45.72
C LYS A 34 30.53 77.22 46.26
N SER A 35 29.22 77.42 46.16
CA SER A 35 28.57 78.61 46.73
C SER A 35 28.65 78.67 48.26
N GLU A 36 28.67 77.52 48.95
CA GLU A 36 28.88 77.44 50.40
C GLU A 36 30.30 77.87 50.78
N ILE A 37 31.32 77.39 50.05
CA ILE A 37 32.72 77.82 50.21
C ILE A 37 32.84 79.34 49.98
N GLU A 38 32.25 79.87 48.90
CA GLU A 38 32.27 81.31 48.63
C GLU A 38 31.54 82.12 49.72
N ILE A 39 30.37 81.67 50.19
CA ILE A 39 29.64 82.30 51.31
C ILE A 39 30.50 82.28 52.57
N SER A 40 31.16 81.15 52.88
CA SER A 40 32.04 80.99 54.04
C SER A 40 33.22 81.97 53.99
N GLU A 41 33.92 82.04 52.86
CA GLU A 41 34.98 83.03 52.65
C GLU A 41 34.45 84.47 52.77
N HIS A 42 33.27 84.78 52.23
CA HIS A 42 32.64 86.09 52.41
C HIS A 42 32.26 86.38 53.88
N VAL A 43 31.98 85.36 54.70
CA VAL A 43 31.81 85.49 56.16
C VAL A 43 33.15 85.78 56.82
N GLU A 44 34.20 84.99 56.57
CA GLU A 44 35.53 85.20 57.14
C GLU A 44 36.12 86.56 56.78
N ARG A 45 36.10 86.92 55.49
CA ARG A 45 36.55 88.22 54.98
C ARG A 45 35.81 89.37 55.69
N SER A 46 34.51 89.24 55.95
CA SER A 46 33.72 90.23 56.71
C SER A 46 34.11 90.29 58.20
N VAL A 47 34.38 89.14 58.84
CA VAL A 47 34.83 89.09 60.25
C VAL A 47 36.22 89.70 60.42
N LEU A 48 37.16 89.43 59.50
CA LEU A 48 38.50 90.01 59.51
C LEU A 48 38.47 91.53 59.28
N SER A 49 37.65 91.99 58.32
CA SER A 49 37.46 93.42 58.05
C SER A 49 36.88 94.16 59.26
N ARG A 50 35.84 93.60 59.90
CA ARG A 50 35.25 94.14 61.14
C ARG A 50 36.24 94.19 62.30
N LYS A 51 37.08 93.14 62.48
CA LYS A 51 38.15 93.12 63.48
C LYS A 51 39.17 94.24 63.23
N ARG A 52 39.55 94.47 61.95
CA ARG A 52 40.45 95.55 61.55
C ARG A 52 39.84 96.93 61.81
N LEU A 53 38.59 97.20 61.39
CA LEU A 53 37.95 98.49 61.66
C LEU A 53 37.81 98.78 63.15
N ALA A 54 37.57 97.77 63.99
CA ALA A 54 37.56 97.93 65.45
C ALA A 54 38.95 98.32 66.00
N GLN A 55 40.05 97.79 65.42
CA GLN A 55 41.42 98.18 65.76
C GLN A 55 41.74 99.60 65.26
N ASP A 56 41.43 99.92 64.01
CA ASP A 56 41.68 101.23 63.39
C ASP A 56 40.86 102.34 64.10
N THR A 57 39.62 102.06 64.51
CA THR A 57 38.80 102.96 65.34
C THR A 57 39.39 103.14 66.75
N LYS A 58 39.91 102.08 67.36
CA LYS A 58 40.59 102.14 68.67
C LYS A 58 41.92 102.90 68.58
N ALA A 59 42.61 102.83 67.45
CA ALA A 59 43.82 103.62 67.17
C ALA A 59 43.48 105.10 66.91
N PHE A 60 42.43 105.39 66.15
CA PHE A 60 41.90 106.73 65.92
C PHE A 60 41.51 107.43 67.23
N ARG A 61 40.79 106.73 68.12
CA ARG A 61 40.40 107.25 69.45
C ARG A 61 41.59 107.55 70.37
N LYS A 62 42.76 106.94 70.14
CA LYS A 62 43.99 107.19 70.91
C LYS A 62 44.76 108.44 70.49
N LEU A 63 44.46 109.03 69.34
CA LEU A 63 45.14 110.25 68.88
C LEU A 63 44.82 111.41 69.82
N THR A 64 45.80 112.23 70.16
CA THR A 64 45.60 113.51 70.86
C THR A 64 45.26 114.62 69.85
N ASP A 65 46.07 114.74 68.81
CA ASP A 65 46.15 115.97 68.00
C ASP A 65 45.03 116.08 66.96
N ALA A 66 44.58 117.31 66.71
CA ALA A 66 43.43 117.59 65.85
C ALA A 66 43.70 117.29 64.37
N ASP A 67 44.85 117.75 63.84
CA ASP A 67 45.23 117.53 62.44
C ASP A 67 45.39 116.05 62.09
N ASP A 68 45.94 115.26 63.02
CA ASP A 68 46.15 113.82 62.81
C ASP A 68 44.84 113.02 62.92
N LYS A 69 43.88 113.50 63.72
CA LYS A 69 42.48 113.02 63.62
C LYS A 69 41.89 113.36 62.26
N LEU A 70 42.00 114.61 61.80
CA LEU A 70 41.43 115.02 60.52
C LEU A 70 42.00 114.21 59.34
N LYS A 71 43.31 113.97 59.32
CA LYS A 71 44.00 113.11 58.34
C LYS A 71 43.51 111.66 58.35
N LYS A 72 43.25 111.06 59.53
CA LYS A 72 42.85 109.64 59.64
C LYS A 72 41.33 109.40 59.60
N LEU A 73 40.51 110.44 59.78
CA LEU A 73 39.05 110.34 59.72
C LEU A 73 38.55 109.90 58.34
N GLY A 74 39.10 110.48 57.27
CA GLY A 74 38.74 110.13 55.88
C GLY A 74 38.98 108.66 55.54
N PRO A 75 40.20 108.11 55.76
CA PRO A 75 40.47 106.68 55.63
C PRO A 75 39.58 105.79 56.48
N LEU A 76 39.30 106.17 57.74
CA LEU A 76 38.45 105.36 58.62
C LEU A 76 36.99 105.30 58.14
N LEU A 77 36.41 106.43 57.73
CA LEU A 77 35.06 106.49 57.17
C LEU A 77 34.97 105.67 55.86
N ARG A 78 36.01 105.71 55.03
CA ARG A 78 36.09 104.93 53.79
C ARG A 78 36.15 103.42 54.08
N GLY A 79 36.89 103.01 55.12
CA GLY A 79 36.89 101.63 55.59
C GLY A 79 35.52 101.16 56.09
N TYR A 80 34.79 101.99 56.84
CA TYR A 80 33.40 101.71 57.23
C TYR A 80 32.46 101.56 56.03
N GLN A 81 32.59 102.40 55.00
CA GLN A 81 31.82 102.25 53.75
C GLN A 81 32.15 100.94 53.05
N GLU A 82 33.44 100.59 52.93
CA GLU A 82 33.86 99.33 52.32
C GLU A 82 33.30 98.10 53.06
N ASP A 83 33.23 98.11 54.39
CA ASP A 83 32.65 97.02 55.18
C ASP A 83 31.13 96.90 55.01
N ILE A 84 30.42 98.02 54.89
CA ILE A 84 28.99 98.04 54.54
C ILE A 84 28.79 97.46 53.14
N ASP A 85 29.56 97.92 52.15
CA ASP A 85 29.48 97.43 50.77
C ASP A 85 29.80 95.93 50.67
N ARG A 86 30.81 95.45 51.43
CA ARG A 86 31.17 94.01 51.54
C ARG A 86 30.03 93.20 52.17
N LEU A 87 29.38 93.72 53.20
CA LEU A 87 28.25 93.06 53.86
C LEU A 87 27.02 92.99 52.94
N THR A 88 26.68 94.08 52.25
CA THR A 88 25.59 94.13 51.27
C THR A 88 25.84 93.20 50.08
N LYS A 89 27.08 93.10 49.59
CA LYS A 89 27.46 92.13 48.54
C LYS A 89 27.28 90.69 49.01
N ARG A 90 27.71 90.35 50.23
CA ARG A 90 27.51 89.01 50.81
C ARG A 90 26.03 88.65 50.96
N ALA A 91 25.22 89.58 51.47
CA ALA A 91 23.77 89.37 51.63
C ALA A 91 23.10 89.07 50.28
N ARG A 92 23.31 89.96 49.29
CA ARG A 92 22.77 89.77 47.93
C ARG A 92 23.26 88.50 47.25
N PHE A 93 24.49 88.08 47.47
CA PHE A 93 25.01 86.81 46.94
C PHE A 93 24.23 85.62 47.50
N ALA A 94 24.17 85.50 48.84
CA ALA A 94 23.43 84.42 49.50
C ALA A 94 21.93 84.42 49.17
N GLU A 95 21.29 85.60 49.10
CA GLU A 95 19.90 85.77 48.66
C GLU A 95 19.70 85.28 47.22
N THR A 96 20.63 85.60 46.31
CA THR A 96 20.55 85.19 44.89
C THR A 96 20.73 83.68 44.73
N SER A 97 21.76 83.10 45.36
CA SER A 97 22.01 81.65 45.32
C SER A 97 20.86 80.84 45.93
N PHE A 98 20.28 81.31 47.04
CA PHE A 98 19.10 80.70 47.65
C PHE A 98 17.88 80.76 46.71
N LEU A 99 17.61 81.92 46.09
CA LEU A 99 16.48 82.07 45.17
C LEU A 99 16.64 81.29 43.86
N GLU A 100 17.88 81.04 43.40
CA GLU A 100 18.11 80.14 42.26
C GLU A 100 17.82 78.67 42.63
N LEU A 101 18.35 78.20 43.77
CA LEU A 101 18.07 76.85 44.27
C LEU A 101 16.58 76.63 44.51
N TYR A 102 15.92 77.58 45.20
CA TYR A 102 14.49 77.49 45.53
C TYR A 102 13.61 77.37 44.28
N LYS A 103 13.89 78.14 43.21
CA LYS A 103 13.13 78.04 41.96
C LYS A 103 13.29 76.67 41.30
N ARG A 104 14.53 76.22 41.10
CA ARG A 104 14.82 74.91 40.48
C ARG A 104 14.13 73.77 41.24
N LEU A 105 14.10 73.84 42.57
CA LEU A 105 13.46 72.83 43.43
C LEU A 105 11.92 72.96 43.48
N PHE A 106 11.38 74.17 43.35
CA PHE A 106 9.92 74.40 43.26
C PHE A 106 9.33 73.93 41.93
N ASP A 107 10.09 74.07 40.84
CA ASP A 107 9.71 73.60 39.51
C ASP A 107 9.84 72.05 39.36
N ALA A 108 10.30 71.34 40.40
CA ALA A 108 10.52 69.90 40.36
C ALA A 108 9.25 69.07 40.64
N PRO A 109 8.93 68.05 39.82
CA PRO A 109 7.80 67.16 40.06
C PRO A 109 8.11 66.18 41.19
N ASP A 110 7.12 65.91 42.05
CA ASP A 110 7.25 64.96 43.15
C ASP A 110 7.59 63.54 42.64
N PRO A 111 8.66 62.89 43.11
CA PRO A 111 9.00 61.52 42.72
C PRO A 111 8.16 60.45 43.44
N THR A 112 7.39 60.78 44.47
CA THR A 112 6.75 59.80 45.38
C THR A 112 5.75 58.92 44.65
N ASP A 113 4.73 59.50 43.99
CA ASP A 113 3.72 58.81 43.17
C ASP A 113 4.33 57.82 42.15
N LEU A 114 5.56 58.09 41.70
CA LEU A 114 6.24 57.37 40.63
C LEU A 114 7.06 56.21 41.17
N LEU A 115 7.62 56.34 42.36
CA LEU A 115 8.27 55.24 43.06
C LEU A 115 7.24 54.24 43.61
N GLU A 116 6.07 54.74 44.05
CA GLU A 116 4.94 53.89 44.44
C GLU A 116 4.38 53.13 43.24
N THR A 117 3.99 53.83 42.15
CA THR A 117 3.44 53.15 40.95
C THR A 117 4.41 52.21 40.25
N LEU A 118 5.73 52.48 40.25
CA LEU A 118 6.72 51.53 39.72
C LEU A 118 6.88 50.29 40.63
N ALA A 119 6.86 50.48 41.96
CA ALA A 119 6.92 49.36 42.90
C ALA A 119 5.66 48.48 42.84
N GLU A 120 4.50 49.05 42.48
CA GLU A 120 3.26 48.31 42.24
C GLU A 120 3.28 47.60 40.87
N ASP A 121 3.59 48.30 39.77
CA ASP A 121 3.66 47.73 38.41
C ASP A 121 4.64 46.53 38.32
N ASP A 122 5.85 46.65 38.89
CA ASP A 122 6.86 45.57 38.88
C ASP A 122 6.44 44.38 39.77
N VAL A 123 5.81 44.63 40.91
CA VAL A 123 5.39 43.55 41.83
C VAL A 123 4.16 42.81 41.31
N ASP A 124 3.18 43.50 40.72
CA ASP A 124 1.98 42.86 40.20
C ASP A 124 2.23 42.14 38.86
N SER A 125 3.11 42.67 37.99
CA SER A 125 3.54 41.94 36.80
C SER A 125 4.32 40.66 37.15
N LEU A 126 5.23 40.72 38.13
CA LEU A 126 5.92 39.53 38.64
C LEU A 126 4.96 38.55 39.35
N ARG A 127 3.90 39.02 40.02
CA ARG A 127 2.84 38.15 40.58
C ARG A 127 2.07 37.42 39.47
N GLU A 128 1.61 38.14 38.45
CA GLU A 128 0.92 37.54 37.30
C GLU A 128 1.80 36.50 36.60
N GLU A 129 3.09 36.78 36.39
CA GLU A 129 4.03 35.81 35.82
C GLU A 129 4.19 34.58 36.74
N ASN A 130 4.32 34.78 38.05
CA ASN A 130 4.47 33.68 39.01
C ASN A 130 3.19 32.83 39.18
N GLU A 131 2.01 33.40 38.98
CA GLU A 131 0.74 32.66 38.94
C GLU A 131 0.57 31.90 37.61
N ARG A 132 0.89 32.53 36.47
CA ARG A 132 0.89 31.85 35.15
C ARG A 132 1.85 30.66 35.14
N LEU A 133 3.08 30.83 35.64
CA LEU A 133 4.07 29.75 35.73
C LEU A 133 3.64 28.64 36.71
N ARG A 134 2.85 28.94 37.74
CA ARG A 134 2.26 27.89 38.61
C ARG A 134 1.17 27.11 37.91
N VAL A 135 0.31 27.77 37.14
CA VAL A 135 -0.71 27.09 36.32
C VAL A 135 -0.04 26.24 35.25
N GLU A 136 0.95 26.77 34.52
CA GLU A 136 1.68 26.01 33.50
C GLU A 136 2.43 24.80 34.11
N LEU A 137 3.00 24.93 35.31
CA LEU A 137 3.57 23.80 36.05
C LEU A 137 2.51 22.77 36.50
N GLN A 138 1.33 23.21 36.94
CA GLN A 138 0.23 22.31 37.28
C GLN A 138 -0.28 21.56 36.03
N ASP A 139 -0.47 22.26 34.92
CA ASP A 139 -0.88 21.69 33.63
C ASP A 139 0.15 20.62 33.19
N TYR A 140 1.46 20.88 33.31
CA TYR A 140 2.50 19.89 33.04
C TYR A 140 2.53 18.73 34.05
N GLU A 141 2.21 18.94 35.33
CA GLU A 141 2.08 17.86 36.32
C GLU A 141 0.87 16.96 36.02
N GLU A 142 -0.26 17.54 35.59
CA GLU A 142 -1.46 16.81 35.16
C GLU A 142 -1.23 16.06 33.83
N GLU A 143 -0.58 16.68 32.83
CA GLU A 143 -0.13 16.01 31.60
C GLU A 143 0.84 14.85 31.89
N PHE A 144 1.82 15.05 32.79
CA PHE A 144 2.78 14.02 33.16
C PHE A 144 2.11 12.85 33.90
N ALA A 145 1.14 13.12 34.78
CA ALA A 145 0.33 12.09 35.40
C ALA A 145 -0.54 11.33 34.38
N ALA A 146 -1.12 12.04 33.40
CA ALA A 146 -1.86 11.42 32.30
C ALA A 146 -0.95 10.51 31.45
N LEU A 147 0.27 10.95 31.13
CA LEU A 147 1.28 10.15 30.41
C LEU A 147 1.69 8.91 31.20
N GLN A 148 1.90 8.99 32.53
CA GLN A 148 2.19 7.80 33.34
C GLN A 148 1.03 6.79 33.34
N ASN A 149 -0.22 7.26 33.36
CA ASN A 149 -1.39 6.38 33.25
C ASN A 149 -1.49 5.74 31.85
N GLN A 150 -1.09 6.46 30.79
CA GLN A 150 -0.97 5.91 29.44
C GLN A 150 0.15 4.86 29.36
N ASP A 151 1.31 5.11 29.97
CA ASP A 151 2.43 4.16 30.06
C ASP A 151 2.02 2.82 30.72
N ILE A 152 1.25 2.88 31.81
CA ILE A 152 0.67 1.70 32.47
C ILE A 152 -0.31 0.98 31.53
N THR A 153 -1.14 1.74 30.80
CA THR A 153 -2.11 1.20 29.84
C THR A 153 -1.44 0.55 28.64
N ILE A 154 -0.36 1.16 28.12
CA ILE A 154 0.47 0.64 27.03
C ILE A 154 1.08 -0.69 27.46
N ARG A 155 1.76 -0.77 28.61
CA ARG A 155 2.34 -2.04 29.11
C ARG A 155 1.29 -3.14 29.32
N ARG A 156 0.07 -2.77 29.70
CA ARG A 156 -1.08 -3.70 29.82
C ARG A 156 -1.48 -4.25 28.44
N LEU A 157 -1.60 -3.38 27.43
CA LEU A 157 -1.95 -3.74 26.05
C LEU A 157 -0.83 -4.47 25.32
N GLU A 158 0.43 -4.10 25.54
CA GLU A 158 1.61 -4.82 25.04
C GLU A 158 1.62 -6.25 25.55
N LYS A 159 1.38 -6.45 26.85
CA LYS A 159 1.27 -7.78 27.43
C LYS A 159 0.06 -8.56 26.89
N GLU A 160 -1.13 -7.94 26.80
CA GLU A 160 -2.29 -8.59 26.20
C GLU A 160 -2.03 -9.00 24.73
N LEU A 161 -1.28 -8.20 23.97
CA LEU A 161 -0.83 -8.53 22.62
C LEU A 161 0.31 -9.56 22.57
N GLU A 162 1.08 -9.74 23.63
CA GLU A 162 2.07 -10.82 23.75
C GLU A 162 1.38 -12.14 24.11
N ASP A 163 0.52 -12.14 25.14
CA ASP A 163 -0.29 -13.28 25.57
C ASP A 163 -1.20 -13.78 24.40
N LEU A 164 -1.83 -12.87 23.65
CA LEU A 164 -2.71 -13.22 22.51
C LEU A 164 -1.94 -13.66 21.26
N ARG A 165 -0.71 -13.19 21.05
CA ARG A 165 0.20 -13.75 20.04
C ARG A 165 0.70 -15.14 20.44
N ALA A 166 1.06 -15.34 21.70
CA ALA A 166 1.53 -16.63 22.21
C ALA A 166 0.45 -17.71 22.13
N SER A 167 -0.80 -17.39 22.48
CA SER A 167 -1.93 -18.32 22.33
C SER A 167 -2.28 -18.60 20.87
N SER A 168 -2.23 -17.58 20.00
CA SER A 168 -2.42 -17.75 18.55
C SER A 168 -1.32 -18.63 17.93
N GLN A 169 -0.06 -18.38 18.30
CA GLN A 169 1.07 -19.20 17.86
C GLN A 169 0.99 -20.64 18.39
N ALA A 170 0.55 -20.85 19.63
CA ALA A 170 0.35 -22.19 20.19
C ALA A 170 -0.77 -22.97 19.47
N SER A 171 -1.89 -22.30 19.14
CA SER A 171 -2.96 -22.88 18.33
C SER A 171 -2.48 -23.23 16.92
N LEU A 172 -1.72 -22.34 16.25
CA LEU A 172 -1.12 -22.62 14.95
C LEU A 172 -0.09 -23.76 15.02
N GLN A 173 0.70 -23.85 16.08
CA GLN A 173 1.63 -24.96 16.32
C GLN A 173 0.87 -26.29 16.46
N GLN A 174 -0.17 -26.35 17.31
CA GLN A 174 -1.01 -27.54 17.47
C GLN A 174 -1.74 -27.94 16.17
N ALA A 175 -2.18 -26.97 15.36
CA ALA A 175 -2.80 -27.20 14.06
C ALA A 175 -1.79 -27.71 13.01
N LEU A 176 -0.51 -27.31 13.10
CA LEU A 176 0.57 -27.87 12.27
C LEU A 176 0.96 -29.27 12.74
N ASP A 177 1.24 -29.45 14.04
CA ASP A 177 1.65 -30.73 14.63
C ASP A 177 0.60 -31.84 14.37
N SER A 178 -0.70 -31.51 14.44
CA SER A 178 -1.78 -32.44 14.10
C SER A 178 -1.87 -32.73 12.59
N LYS A 179 -1.61 -31.76 11.72
CA LYS A 179 -1.59 -31.98 10.26
C LYS A 179 -0.34 -32.74 9.80
N GLU A 180 0.79 -32.59 10.49
CA GLU A 180 1.96 -33.44 10.30
C GLU A 180 1.68 -34.88 10.73
N ALA A 181 0.95 -35.09 11.84
CA ALA A 181 0.50 -36.42 12.26
C ALA A 181 -0.48 -37.07 11.26
N ASP A 182 -1.49 -36.32 10.76
CA ASP A 182 -2.41 -36.79 9.71
C ASP A 182 -1.66 -37.22 8.45
N LEU A 183 -0.74 -36.38 7.96
CA LEU A 183 0.05 -36.65 6.76
C LEU A 183 1.04 -37.80 6.95
N ALA A 184 1.58 -37.98 8.15
CA ALA A 184 2.42 -39.14 8.48
C ALA A 184 1.61 -40.44 8.42
N LEU A 185 0.40 -40.45 8.97
CA LEU A 185 -0.50 -41.62 8.92
C LEU A 185 -1.03 -41.89 7.51
N GLU A 186 -1.30 -40.85 6.72
CA GLU A 186 -1.64 -40.99 5.29
C GLU A 186 -0.45 -41.55 4.49
N ALA A 187 0.78 -41.14 4.81
CA ALA A 187 2.00 -41.66 4.19
C ALA A 187 2.27 -43.13 4.58
N GLU A 188 2.11 -43.49 5.85
CA GLU A 188 2.28 -44.87 6.34
C GLU A 188 1.23 -45.81 5.72
N THR A 189 -0.05 -45.41 5.71
CA THR A 189 -1.11 -46.21 5.08
C THR A 189 -0.92 -46.37 3.57
N LYS A 190 -0.47 -45.32 2.86
CA LYS A 190 -0.09 -45.42 1.44
C LYS A 190 1.13 -46.33 1.22
N ALA A 191 2.14 -46.28 2.09
CA ALA A 191 3.30 -47.17 2.01
C ALA A 191 2.89 -48.64 2.21
N ALA A 192 2.08 -48.92 3.23
CA ALA A 192 1.54 -50.25 3.48
C ALA A 192 0.63 -50.76 2.34
N GLN A 193 -0.16 -49.88 1.71
CA GLN A 193 -0.92 -50.23 0.50
C GLN A 193 0.00 -50.57 -0.68
N ALA A 194 1.06 -49.78 -0.91
CA ALA A 194 2.03 -50.03 -1.99
C ALA A 194 2.81 -51.34 -1.77
N GLU A 195 3.21 -51.64 -0.53
CA GLU A 195 3.85 -52.91 -0.16
C GLU A 195 2.91 -54.10 -0.38
N ASN A 196 1.63 -53.98 0.01
CA ASN A 196 0.63 -55.02 -0.24
C ASN A 196 0.34 -55.23 -1.74
N GLN A 197 0.38 -54.17 -2.56
CA GLN A 197 0.28 -54.28 -4.02
C GLN A 197 1.52 -54.95 -4.61
N ALA A 198 2.72 -54.58 -4.17
CA ALA A 198 3.97 -55.19 -4.60
C ALA A 198 4.03 -56.68 -4.27
N ARG A 199 3.64 -57.07 -3.04
CA ARG A 199 3.52 -58.47 -2.64
C ARG A 199 2.54 -59.25 -3.51
N ARG A 200 1.32 -58.73 -3.74
CA ARG A 200 0.34 -59.39 -4.63
C ARG A 200 0.83 -59.52 -6.07
N ALA A 201 1.58 -58.53 -6.58
CA ALA A 201 2.19 -58.60 -7.89
C ALA A 201 3.30 -59.67 -7.97
N GLN A 202 4.07 -59.85 -6.89
CA GLN A 202 5.05 -60.92 -6.78
C GLN A 202 4.38 -62.30 -6.66
N GLU A 203 3.37 -62.47 -5.80
CA GLU A 203 2.57 -63.69 -5.66
C GLU A 203 1.94 -64.10 -7.02
N ALA A 204 1.43 -63.14 -7.78
CA ALA A 204 0.91 -63.37 -9.13
C ALA A 204 2.00 -63.75 -10.14
N LEU A 205 3.19 -63.12 -10.08
CA LEU A 205 4.33 -63.48 -10.93
C LEU A 205 4.82 -64.90 -10.62
N GLU A 206 4.93 -65.26 -9.34
CA GLU A 206 5.30 -66.61 -8.90
C GLU A 206 4.27 -67.64 -9.39
N ALA A 207 2.97 -67.36 -9.28
CA ALA A 207 1.90 -68.20 -9.82
C ALA A 207 1.96 -68.37 -11.35
N GLU A 208 2.26 -67.31 -12.12
CA GLU A 208 2.46 -67.41 -13.57
C GLU A 208 3.75 -68.17 -13.93
N THR A 209 4.84 -68.03 -13.18
CA THR A 209 6.04 -68.86 -13.40
C THR A 209 5.79 -70.34 -13.09
N ALA A 210 4.97 -70.65 -12.08
CA ALA A 210 4.54 -72.02 -11.80
C ALA A 210 3.65 -72.59 -12.92
N ARG A 211 2.70 -71.81 -13.44
CA ARG A 211 1.89 -72.18 -14.62
C ARG A 211 2.73 -72.42 -15.86
N LEU A 212 3.75 -71.61 -16.10
CA LEU A 212 4.68 -71.80 -17.21
C LEU A 212 5.54 -73.07 -17.02
N ALA A 213 5.95 -73.39 -15.80
CA ALA A 213 6.66 -74.64 -15.51
C ALA A 213 5.77 -75.88 -15.67
N GLU A 214 4.50 -75.84 -15.24
CA GLU A 214 3.51 -76.90 -15.48
C GLU A 214 3.20 -77.07 -16.98
N LEU A 215 3.09 -75.96 -17.72
CA LEU A 215 2.90 -75.99 -19.18
C LEU A 215 4.14 -76.54 -19.92
N GLN A 216 5.35 -76.26 -19.42
CA GLN A 216 6.58 -76.89 -19.92
C GLN A 216 6.61 -78.38 -19.61
N GLU A 217 6.29 -78.80 -18.39
CA GLU A 217 6.28 -80.21 -18.00
C GLU A 217 5.20 -81.03 -18.75
N THR A 218 4.03 -80.45 -19.03
CA THR A 218 3.00 -81.09 -19.88
C THR A 218 3.38 -81.11 -21.36
N LEU A 219 4.07 -80.07 -21.86
CA LEU A 219 4.64 -80.08 -23.20
C LEU A 219 5.72 -81.17 -23.34
N ASP A 220 6.63 -81.29 -22.37
CA ASP A 220 7.69 -82.31 -22.37
C ASP A 220 7.12 -83.73 -22.27
N ARG A 221 6.09 -83.97 -21.42
CA ARG A 221 5.32 -85.22 -21.44
C ARG A 221 4.71 -85.51 -22.81
N SER A 222 4.08 -84.53 -23.45
CA SER A 222 3.48 -84.73 -24.78
C SER A 222 4.53 -85.00 -25.88
N GLN A 223 5.73 -84.45 -25.74
CA GLN A 223 6.86 -84.76 -26.62
C GLN A 223 7.39 -86.18 -26.37
N GLU A 224 7.44 -86.63 -25.12
CA GLU A 224 7.80 -88.02 -24.79
C GLU A 224 6.75 -89.00 -25.32
N GLU A 225 5.46 -88.73 -25.14
CA GLU A 225 4.37 -89.54 -25.72
C GLU A 225 4.47 -89.61 -27.25
N VAL A 226 4.72 -88.49 -27.93
CA VAL A 226 4.95 -88.45 -29.39
C VAL A 226 6.22 -89.21 -29.79
N PHE A 227 7.27 -89.19 -28.96
CA PHE A 227 8.49 -89.98 -29.19
C PHE A 227 8.24 -91.48 -29.02
N GLN A 228 7.58 -91.91 -27.93
CA GLN A 228 7.19 -93.30 -27.69
C GLN A 228 6.24 -93.81 -28.79
N LEU A 229 5.29 -93.00 -29.24
CA LEU A 229 4.42 -93.35 -30.37
C LEU A 229 5.20 -93.48 -31.68
N ARG A 230 6.22 -92.64 -31.92
CA ARG A 230 7.12 -92.78 -33.08
C ARG A 230 7.95 -94.05 -33.01
N THR A 231 8.59 -94.35 -31.87
CA THR A 231 9.37 -95.59 -31.73
C THR A 231 8.48 -96.82 -31.88
N ASN A 232 7.25 -96.80 -31.35
CA ASN A 232 6.28 -97.89 -31.54
C ASN A 232 5.82 -98.02 -33.00
N ILE A 233 5.66 -96.90 -33.73
CA ILE A 233 5.38 -96.93 -35.17
C ILE A 233 6.59 -97.53 -35.92
N GLU A 234 7.80 -97.04 -35.67
CA GLU A 234 9.04 -97.53 -36.29
C GLU A 234 9.28 -99.02 -35.97
N GLU A 235 9.00 -99.50 -34.75
CA GLU A 235 9.02 -100.92 -34.39
C GLU A 235 7.95 -101.73 -35.12
N THR A 236 6.70 -101.24 -35.22
CA THR A 236 5.65 -101.97 -35.97
C THR A 236 5.86 -101.92 -37.48
N GLU A 237 6.53 -100.90 -38.02
CA GLU A 237 6.94 -100.84 -39.42
C GLU A 237 8.13 -101.77 -39.68
N ALA A 238 9.12 -101.82 -38.79
CA ALA A 238 10.22 -102.80 -38.85
C ALA A 238 9.71 -104.24 -38.71
N ALA A 239 8.74 -104.50 -37.82
CA ALA A 239 8.10 -105.80 -37.68
C ALA A 239 7.30 -106.19 -38.93
N ARG A 240 6.48 -105.28 -39.47
CA ARG A 240 5.78 -105.50 -40.76
C ARG A 240 6.73 -105.67 -41.93
N GLN A 241 7.87 -104.99 -41.94
CA GLN A 241 8.90 -105.16 -42.96
C GLN A 241 9.57 -106.53 -42.83
N ALA A 242 9.88 -106.98 -41.60
CA ALA A 242 10.41 -108.33 -41.37
C ALA A 242 9.38 -109.43 -41.72
N GLU A 243 8.10 -109.23 -41.41
CA GLU A 243 7.00 -110.10 -41.86
C GLU A 243 6.89 -110.10 -43.39
N ALA A 244 6.98 -108.93 -44.05
CA ALA A 244 6.97 -108.83 -45.50
C ALA A 244 8.20 -109.50 -46.13
N ASP A 245 9.39 -109.34 -45.54
CA ASP A 245 10.62 -110.00 -45.98
C ASP A 245 10.50 -111.52 -45.84
N ILE A 246 9.98 -112.04 -44.71
CA ILE A 246 9.69 -113.47 -44.54
C ILE A 246 8.64 -113.95 -45.54
N VAL A 247 7.57 -113.20 -45.77
CA VAL A 247 6.52 -113.55 -46.76
C VAL A 247 7.08 -113.50 -48.18
N THR A 248 8.01 -112.59 -48.51
CA THR A 248 8.69 -112.59 -49.81
C THR A 248 9.71 -113.71 -49.93
N GLU A 249 10.37 -114.13 -48.84
CA GLU A 249 11.27 -115.29 -48.86
C GLU A 249 10.48 -116.60 -48.97
N ASP A 250 9.38 -116.78 -48.24
CA ASP A 250 8.50 -117.94 -48.38
C ASP A 250 7.72 -117.93 -49.70
N LEU A 251 7.41 -116.75 -50.27
CA LEU A 251 6.92 -116.64 -51.64
C LEU A 251 8.02 -116.92 -52.67
N ALA A 252 9.28 -116.58 -52.41
CA ALA A 252 10.42 -116.95 -53.26
C ALA A 252 10.72 -118.45 -53.18
N ARG A 253 10.64 -119.06 -51.99
CA ARG A 253 10.73 -120.52 -51.76
C ARG A 253 9.53 -121.24 -52.35
N ALA A 254 8.32 -120.68 -52.28
CA ALA A 254 7.13 -121.21 -52.93
C ALA A 254 7.24 -121.09 -54.44
N ASN A 255 7.73 -119.97 -54.98
CA ASN A 255 8.00 -119.80 -56.41
C ASN A 255 9.15 -120.70 -56.89
N ALA A 256 10.17 -120.96 -56.07
CA ALA A 256 11.22 -121.93 -56.36
C ALA A 256 10.66 -123.36 -56.34
N ARG A 257 9.82 -123.72 -55.37
CA ARG A 257 9.08 -124.99 -55.36
C ARG A 257 8.10 -125.09 -56.51
N ILE A 258 7.46 -124.01 -56.94
CA ILE A 258 6.60 -123.97 -58.13
C ILE A 258 7.45 -124.07 -59.39
N ALA A 259 8.65 -123.50 -59.46
CA ALA A 259 9.57 -123.66 -60.58
C ALA A 259 10.15 -125.08 -60.67
N ASP A 260 10.53 -125.68 -59.54
CA ASP A 260 10.96 -127.08 -59.44
C ASP A 260 9.81 -128.04 -59.74
N LEU A 261 8.61 -127.77 -59.23
CA LEU A 261 7.41 -128.52 -59.59
C LEU A 261 7.00 -128.26 -61.03
N GLU A 262 7.19 -127.08 -61.62
CA GLU A 262 6.97 -126.80 -63.04
C GLU A 262 8.04 -127.44 -63.93
N LEU A 263 9.24 -127.72 -63.40
CA LEU A 263 10.28 -128.47 -64.07
C LEU A 263 9.97 -129.97 -64.03
N GLN A 264 9.59 -130.51 -62.87
CA GLN A 264 9.08 -131.87 -62.70
C GLN A 264 7.72 -132.08 -63.40
N LEU A 265 6.93 -131.03 -63.57
CA LEU A 265 5.66 -130.99 -64.32
C LEU A 265 5.91 -130.68 -65.81
N ARG A 266 7.08 -130.19 -66.21
CA ARG A 266 7.53 -130.26 -67.62
C ARG A 266 8.03 -131.65 -67.97
N GLU A 267 8.69 -132.36 -67.05
CA GLU A 267 8.96 -133.80 -67.19
C GLU A 267 7.64 -134.61 -67.22
N SER A 268 6.69 -134.35 -66.31
CA SER A 268 5.48 -135.18 -66.16
C SER A 268 4.22 -134.71 -66.91
N SER A 269 4.04 -133.44 -67.29
CA SER A 269 2.95 -133.00 -68.21
C SER A 269 3.24 -133.23 -69.69
N THR A 270 4.28 -134.00 -70.02
CA THR A 270 4.21 -134.87 -71.21
C THR A 270 3.10 -135.95 -71.07
N ARG A 271 2.47 -136.08 -69.88
CA ARG A 271 1.44 -137.07 -69.54
C ARG A 271 0.29 -136.49 -68.69
N GLY A 272 -0.34 -135.41 -69.16
CA GLY A 272 -1.59 -134.83 -68.62
C GLY A 272 -1.37 -133.79 -67.52
N ALA A 273 -1.68 -132.50 -67.70
CA ALA A 273 -2.99 -131.89 -67.94
C ALA A 273 -3.99 -132.10 -66.76
N SER A 274 -4.26 -131.10 -65.89
CA SER A 274 -5.02 -129.83 -66.12
C SER A 274 -6.44 -129.95 -65.50
N PRO A 275 -7.13 -128.87 -65.08
CA PRO A 275 -6.72 -127.74 -64.22
C PRO A 275 -7.78 -127.47 -63.11
N SER A 276 -7.82 -126.22 -62.58
CA SER A 276 -8.97 -125.58 -61.87
C SER A 276 -9.33 -126.06 -60.45
N SER A 277 -9.85 -125.22 -59.54
CA SER A 277 -9.93 -123.74 -59.50
C SER A 277 -10.25 -123.21 -58.08
N ALA A 278 -9.96 -121.92 -57.89
CA ALA A 278 -10.30 -121.04 -56.77
C ALA A 278 -11.69 -121.21 -56.11
N SER A 279 -11.78 -120.79 -54.82
CA SER A 279 -12.61 -119.64 -54.43
C SER A 279 -12.46 -119.24 -52.95
N ALA A 280 -12.32 -117.92 -52.68
CA ALA A 280 -12.81 -117.27 -51.45
C ALA A 280 -14.30 -116.88 -51.68
N PRO A 281 -15.16 -116.52 -50.68
CA PRO A 281 -14.94 -115.30 -49.86
C PRO A 281 -15.67 -115.15 -48.48
N LYS A 282 -15.31 -114.06 -47.76
CA LYS A 282 -16.15 -113.12 -46.95
C LYS A 282 -16.97 -113.54 -45.71
N ALA A 283 -17.09 -112.53 -44.83
CA ALA A 283 -18.19 -112.20 -43.88
C ALA A 283 -18.29 -113.02 -42.56
N ALA A 284 -18.85 -112.50 -41.45
CA ALA A 284 -19.04 -111.12 -40.96
C ALA A 284 -19.61 -111.10 -39.50
N ALA A 285 -19.47 -109.96 -38.81
CA ALA A 285 -20.31 -109.44 -37.70
C ALA A 285 -20.32 -110.12 -36.31
N GLY A 286 -20.56 -109.28 -35.28
CA GLY A 286 -20.92 -109.61 -33.88
C GLY A 286 -19.78 -110.08 -32.96
N ASP A 287 -19.91 -110.02 -31.62
CA ASP A 287 -20.74 -109.14 -30.77
C ASP A 287 -20.30 -109.27 -29.29
N GLU A 288 -20.41 -108.17 -28.50
CA GLU A 288 -20.29 -108.07 -27.01
C GLU A 288 -18.97 -108.64 -26.37
N GLU A 289 -18.62 -108.55 -25.07
CA GLU A 289 -19.36 -108.27 -23.81
C GLU A 289 -18.42 -107.80 -22.65
N HIS A 290 -18.98 -107.05 -21.68
CA HIS A 290 -18.69 -106.99 -20.22
C HIS A 290 -17.35 -106.54 -19.56
N GLY A 291 -17.48 -105.78 -18.44
CA GLY A 291 -16.44 -105.50 -17.40
C GLY A 291 -16.23 -104.01 -17.10
N SER A 292 -16.86 -103.34 -16.11
CA SER A 292 -17.06 -103.60 -14.66
C SER A 292 -15.80 -103.54 -13.78
N LEU A 293 -15.62 -102.43 -13.05
CA LEU A 293 -14.95 -102.32 -11.74
C LEU A 293 -15.40 -101.02 -11.03
N GLY A 294 -15.33 -100.97 -9.69
CA GLY A 294 -15.94 -99.90 -8.87
C GLY A 294 -14.96 -98.93 -8.20
N LEU A 295 -15.45 -97.72 -7.87
CA LEU A 295 -14.70 -96.63 -7.22
C LEU A 295 -14.63 -96.76 -5.69
N SER A 296 -13.55 -96.25 -5.07
CA SER A 296 -13.31 -96.37 -3.63
C SER A 296 -14.08 -95.33 -2.80
N SER A 297 -14.37 -95.68 -1.53
CA SER A 297 -15.03 -94.77 -0.59
C SER A 297 -14.19 -93.51 -0.30
N LYS A 298 -12.86 -93.61 -0.29
CA LYS A 298 -11.96 -92.46 -0.07
C LYS A 298 -11.92 -91.50 -1.25
N ASP A 299 -12.02 -92.04 -2.47
CA ASP A 299 -12.06 -91.22 -3.67
C ASP A 299 -13.38 -90.44 -3.72
N ARG A 300 -14.50 -91.08 -3.33
CA ARG A 300 -15.80 -90.44 -3.18
C ARG A 300 -15.84 -89.38 -2.07
N GLU A 301 -15.18 -89.61 -0.95
CA GLU A 301 -15.04 -88.64 0.15
C GLU A 301 -14.21 -87.42 -0.30
N ARG A 302 -13.07 -87.65 -0.94
CA ARG A 302 -12.21 -86.59 -1.49
C ARG A 302 -12.85 -85.82 -2.65
N VAL A 303 -13.71 -86.47 -3.46
CA VAL A 303 -14.53 -85.78 -4.46
C VAL A 303 -15.52 -84.82 -3.80
N LEU A 304 -16.16 -85.20 -2.69
CA LEU A 304 -17.06 -84.30 -1.95
C LEU A 304 -16.32 -83.11 -1.33
N GLU A 305 -15.10 -83.33 -0.78
CA GLU A 305 -14.24 -82.23 -0.31
C GLU A 305 -13.84 -81.28 -1.45
N LEU A 306 -13.49 -81.81 -2.62
CA LEU A 306 -13.15 -81.03 -3.81
C LEU A 306 -14.36 -80.29 -4.40
N GLU A 307 -15.56 -80.88 -4.36
CA GLU A 307 -16.82 -80.23 -4.76
C GLU A 307 -17.15 -79.05 -3.82
N ASP A 308 -17.00 -79.23 -2.51
CA ASP A 308 -17.22 -78.21 -1.48
C ASP A 308 -16.14 -77.09 -1.52
N GLU A 309 -14.88 -77.42 -1.83
CA GLU A 309 -13.86 -76.42 -2.19
C GLU A 309 -14.17 -75.68 -3.49
N LEU A 310 -14.71 -76.37 -4.51
CA LEU A 310 -15.08 -75.76 -5.79
C LEU A 310 -16.24 -74.76 -5.62
N VAL A 311 -17.23 -75.09 -4.77
CA VAL A 311 -18.31 -74.18 -4.39
C VAL A 311 -17.76 -72.92 -3.71
N ARG A 312 -16.91 -73.07 -2.68
CA ARG A 312 -16.30 -71.89 -2.00
C ARG A 312 -15.44 -71.04 -2.93
N LYS A 313 -14.70 -71.67 -3.86
CA LYS A 313 -13.94 -70.95 -4.88
C LYS A 313 -14.86 -70.22 -5.86
N GLY A 314 -16.00 -70.82 -6.21
CA GLY A 314 -17.06 -70.18 -6.98
C GLY A 314 -17.69 -68.97 -6.27
N GLU A 315 -18.04 -69.08 -4.99
CA GLU A 315 -18.58 -67.98 -4.17
C GLU A 315 -17.57 -66.80 -4.07
N VAL A 316 -16.28 -67.10 -3.90
CA VAL A 316 -15.22 -66.09 -3.88
C VAL A 316 -15.00 -65.49 -5.27
N GLU A 317 -15.08 -66.28 -6.34
CA GLU A 317 -14.97 -65.76 -7.71
C GLU A 317 -16.17 -64.88 -8.08
N GLU A 318 -17.39 -65.24 -7.66
CA GLU A 318 -18.60 -64.43 -7.81
C GLU A 318 -18.48 -63.11 -7.03
N SER A 319 -18.03 -63.15 -5.77
CA SER A 319 -17.76 -61.94 -4.97
C SER A 319 -16.69 -61.04 -5.59
N LEU A 320 -15.62 -61.60 -6.16
CA LEU A 320 -14.59 -60.83 -6.87
C LEU A 320 -15.10 -60.27 -8.20
N ARG A 321 -15.94 -61.01 -8.93
CA ARG A 321 -16.62 -60.52 -10.14
C ARG A 321 -17.55 -59.36 -9.81
N ASP A 322 -18.31 -59.43 -8.72
CA ASP A 322 -19.18 -58.35 -8.25
C ASP A 322 -18.37 -57.12 -7.79
N GLN A 323 -17.27 -57.30 -7.06
CA GLN A 323 -16.35 -56.20 -6.72
C GLN A 323 -15.73 -55.54 -7.95
N ILE A 324 -15.36 -56.33 -8.97
CA ILE A 324 -14.89 -55.81 -10.26
C ILE A 324 -16.00 -55.05 -10.99
N VAL A 325 -17.25 -55.55 -10.97
CA VAL A 325 -18.40 -54.85 -11.57
C VAL A 325 -18.72 -53.56 -10.81
N ALA A 326 -18.59 -53.53 -9.48
CA ALA A 326 -18.74 -52.33 -8.65
C ALA A 326 -17.66 -51.28 -8.96
N MET A 327 -16.37 -51.64 -8.92
CA MET A 327 -15.30 -50.71 -9.28
C MET A 327 -15.39 -50.25 -10.74
N GLN A 328 -15.78 -51.12 -11.67
CA GLN A 328 -16.05 -50.70 -13.06
C GLN A 328 -17.26 -49.76 -13.16
N ARG A 329 -18.24 -49.88 -12.27
CA ARG A 329 -19.39 -48.96 -12.22
C ARG A 329 -18.97 -47.61 -11.66
N GLU A 330 -18.25 -47.56 -10.55
CA GLU A 330 -17.72 -46.33 -9.97
C GLU A 330 -16.79 -45.60 -10.96
N ALA A 331 -15.88 -46.32 -11.60
CA ALA A 331 -15.02 -45.77 -12.66
C ALA A 331 -15.82 -45.22 -13.85
N ARG A 332 -16.95 -45.85 -14.23
CA ARG A 332 -17.86 -45.32 -15.27
C ARG A 332 -18.63 -44.08 -14.79
N GLU A 333 -19.10 -44.06 -13.55
CA GLU A 333 -19.84 -42.91 -12.98
C GLU A 333 -18.89 -41.70 -12.83
N VAL A 334 -17.66 -41.90 -12.38
CA VAL A 334 -16.59 -40.87 -12.36
C VAL A 334 -16.21 -40.41 -13.76
N ALA A 335 -16.05 -41.33 -14.72
CA ALA A 335 -15.76 -40.96 -16.11
C ALA A 335 -16.91 -40.16 -16.76
N LEU A 336 -18.17 -40.52 -16.51
CA LEU A 336 -19.36 -39.77 -16.97
C LEU A 336 -19.47 -38.40 -16.29
N ALA A 337 -19.13 -38.30 -14.99
CA ALA A 337 -19.05 -37.02 -14.29
C ALA A 337 -18.00 -36.11 -14.93
N HIS A 338 -16.76 -36.59 -15.15
CA HIS A 338 -15.74 -35.83 -15.86
C HIS A 338 -16.14 -35.47 -17.29
N GLU A 339 -16.75 -36.38 -18.05
CA GLU A 339 -17.23 -36.10 -19.41
C GLU A 339 -18.33 -35.02 -19.41
N SER A 340 -19.22 -35.02 -18.41
CA SER A 340 -20.25 -33.98 -18.25
C SER A 340 -19.62 -32.62 -17.89
N ALA A 341 -18.62 -32.59 -17.02
CA ALA A 341 -17.90 -31.38 -16.63
C ALA A 341 -17.07 -30.81 -17.80
N VAL A 342 -16.42 -31.66 -18.61
CA VAL A 342 -15.76 -31.22 -19.86
C VAL A 342 -16.80 -30.64 -20.82
N LYS A 343 -17.94 -31.32 -21.04
CA LYS A 343 -19.04 -30.81 -21.85
C LYS A 343 -19.69 -29.54 -21.30
N GLU A 344 -19.56 -29.22 -20.01
CA GLU A 344 -19.99 -27.96 -19.41
C GLU A 344 -18.96 -26.85 -19.69
N ASN A 345 -17.69 -27.11 -19.37
CA ASN A 345 -16.58 -26.20 -19.68
C ASN A 345 -16.52 -25.84 -21.17
N ASP A 346 -16.72 -26.80 -22.08
CA ASP A 346 -16.79 -26.54 -23.53
C ASP A 346 -17.99 -25.66 -23.93
N LYS A 347 -19.14 -25.77 -23.24
CA LYS A 347 -20.27 -24.86 -23.45
C LYS A 347 -19.96 -23.47 -22.93
N GLU A 348 -19.28 -23.33 -21.80
CA GLU A 348 -18.88 -22.02 -21.27
C GLU A 348 -17.81 -21.35 -22.13
N LEU A 349 -16.78 -22.08 -22.51
CA LEU A 349 -15.74 -21.63 -23.43
C LEU A 349 -16.35 -21.32 -24.81
N GLY A 350 -17.38 -22.06 -25.22
CA GLY A 350 -18.27 -21.74 -26.34
C GLY A 350 -19.03 -20.42 -26.17
N ARG A 351 -19.75 -20.21 -25.06
CA ARG A 351 -20.45 -18.96 -24.73
C ARG A 351 -19.49 -17.77 -24.73
N ILE A 352 -18.32 -17.90 -24.11
CA ILE A 352 -17.28 -16.85 -24.06
C ILE A 352 -16.73 -16.55 -25.46
N LYS A 353 -16.53 -17.57 -26.31
CA LYS A 353 -16.17 -17.37 -27.73
C LYS A 353 -17.28 -16.64 -28.50
N ASP A 354 -18.54 -17.02 -28.28
CA ASP A 354 -19.72 -16.41 -28.90
C ASP A 354 -19.91 -14.95 -28.45
N GLU A 355 -19.74 -14.66 -27.16
CA GLU A 355 -19.79 -13.31 -26.60
C GLU A 355 -18.63 -12.46 -27.10
N LEU A 356 -17.41 -13.01 -27.17
CA LEU A 356 -16.25 -12.34 -27.75
C LEU A 356 -16.40 -12.12 -29.26
N PHE A 357 -17.05 -13.04 -29.98
CA PHE A 357 -17.40 -12.86 -31.39
C PHE A 357 -18.49 -11.79 -31.57
N ARG A 358 -19.56 -11.82 -30.76
CA ARG A 358 -20.63 -10.81 -30.76
C ARG A 358 -20.11 -9.44 -30.36
N ALA A 359 -19.21 -9.33 -29.39
CA ALA A 359 -18.54 -8.08 -29.02
C ALA A 359 -17.65 -7.56 -30.17
N LYS A 360 -16.89 -8.44 -30.84
CA LYS A 360 -16.12 -8.06 -32.03
C LYS A 360 -17.01 -7.67 -33.21
N ALA A 361 -18.16 -8.32 -33.40
CA ALA A 361 -19.15 -7.98 -34.41
C ALA A 361 -19.80 -6.62 -34.11
N GLN A 362 -20.23 -6.38 -32.87
CA GLN A 362 -20.73 -5.09 -32.41
C GLN A 362 -19.67 -3.98 -32.57
N ILE A 363 -18.40 -4.24 -32.25
CA ILE A 363 -17.29 -3.29 -32.49
C ILE A 363 -17.08 -3.00 -33.99
N LYS A 364 -17.45 -3.93 -34.88
CA LYS A 364 -17.42 -3.78 -36.34
C LYS A 364 -18.67 -3.12 -36.92
N GLU A 365 -19.82 -3.27 -36.26
CA GLU A 365 -21.10 -2.64 -36.58
C GLU A 365 -21.27 -1.24 -35.95
N LEU A 366 -20.47 -0.91 -34.93
CA LEU A 366 -20.34 0.47 -34.44
C LEU A 366 -20.06 1.39 -35.63
N PRO A 367 -20.75 2.55 -35.73
CA PRO A 367 -20.58 3.45 -36.86
C PRO A 367 -19.11 3.87 -36.96
N THR A 368 -18.46 3.48 -38.05
CA THR A 368 -17.05 3.85 -38.30
C THR A 368 -16.86 5.35 -38.12
N LYS A 369 -15.65 5.78 -37.75
CA LYS A 369 -15.41 7.19 -37.36
C LYS A 369 -15.95 8.21 -38.37
N LYS A 370 -15.91 7.92 -39.68
CA LYS A 370 -16.53 8.74 -40.73
C LYS A 370 -18.05 8.86 -40.62
N ALA A 371 -18.77 7.79 -40.29
CA ALA A 371 -20.21 7.81 -40.06
C ALA A 371 -20.58 8.51 -38.74
N TYR A 372 -19.76 8.37 -37.69
CA TYR A 372 -19.91 9.19 -36.47
C TYR A 372 -19.65 10.67 -36.76
N ASP A 373 -18.58 11.01 -37.48
CA ASP A 373 -18.26 12.39 -37.89
C ASP A 373 -19.32 12.96 -38.84
N GLN A 374 -19.95 12.13 -39.68
CA GLN A 374 -21.06 12.53 -40.56
C GLN A 374 -22.37 12.73 -39.81
N LEU A 375 -22.72 11.82 -38.87
CA LEU A 375 -23.88 12.00 -38.00
C LEU A 375 -23.68 13.20 -37.08
N ARG A 376 -22.47 13.40 -36.56
CA ARG A 376 -22.07 14.59 -35.81
C ARG A 376 -22.24 15.85 -36.66
N ARG A 377 -21.76 15.88 -37.90
CA ARG A 377 -22.00 17.02 -38.82
C ARG A 377 -23.48 17.22 -39.12
N GLN A 378 -24.26 16.16 -39.27
CA GLN A 378 -25.71 16.26 -39.46
C GLN A 378 -26.41 16.80 -38.21
N VAL A 379 -25.95 16.45 -37.00
CA VAL A 379 -26.44 17.02 -35.75
C VAL A 379 -25.95 18.46 -35.55
N GLU A 380 -24.70 18.78 -35.88
CA GLU A 380 -24.17 20.15 -35.86
C GLU A 380 -24.86 21.04 -36.91
N LEU A 381 -25.31 20.49 -38.03
CA LEU A 381 -26.03 21.21 -39.09
C LEU A 381 -27.54 21.30 -38.80
N LEU A 382 -28.16 20.27 -38.18
CA LEU A 382 -29.51 20.38 -37.63
C LEU A 382 -29.55 21.38 -36.47
N GLN A 383 -28.58 21.33 -35.57
CA GLN A 383 -28.44 22.28 -34.47
C GLN A 383 -28.09 23.69 -34.98
N ALA A 384 -27.35 23.82 -36.09
CA ALA A 384 -27.19 25.10 -36.77
C ALA A 384 -28.51 25.58 -37.40
N VAL A 385 -29.32 24.71 -38.01
CA VAL A 385 -30.64 25.07 -38.57
C VAL A 385 -31.65 25.44 -37.48
N ASP A 386 -31.63 24.76 -36.33
CA ASP A 386 -32.44 25.13 -35.15
C ASP A 386 -31.99 26.50 -34.60
N ILE A 387 -30.68 26.78 -34.57
CA ILE A 387 -30.11 28.05 -34.06
C ILE A 387 -30.25 29.21 -35.07
N GLU A 388 -30.17 28.96 -36.37
CA GLU A 388 -30.40 29.95 -37.44
C GLU A 388 -31.91 30.19 -37.67
N GLY A 389 -32.76 29.24 -37.30
CA GLY A 389 -34.22 29.38 -37.32
C GLY A 389 -34.80 30.22 -36.18
N GLU A 390 -34.10 30.34 -35.04
CA GLU A 390 -34.59 31.03 -33.83
C GLU A 390 -34.00 32.44 -33.64
N ALA A 391 -33.57 33.07 -34.75
CA ALA A 391 -32.93 34.40 -34.78
C ALA A 391 -33.69 35.48 -35.59
N ASP A 392 -34.97 35.28 -35.95
CA ASP A 392 -35.84 36.36 -36.41
C ASP A 392 -37.28 36.25 -35.88
N GLY A 393 -37.86 37.37 -35.47
CA GLY A 393 -38.92 37.40 -34.45
C GLY A 393 -40.35 37.50 -34.99
N ARG A 394 -40.95 36.40 -35.46
CA ARG A 394 -42.42 36.37 -35.71
C ARG A 394 -43.04 34.96 -35.66
N PRO A 395 -44.18 34.75 -34.97
CA PRO A 395 -44.84 33.44 -34.91
C PRO A 395 -45.86 33.18 -36.04
N PRO A 396 -45.70 32.11 -36.84
CA PRO A 396 -46.79 31.47 -37.58
C PRO A 396 -47.30 30.25 -36.80
N SER A 397 -48.50 30.27 -36.21
CA SER A 397 -49.77 30.02 -36.91
C SER A 397 -49.77 28.69 -37.70
N PRO A 398 -50.30 27.58 -37.15
CA PRO A 398 -50.27 26.27 -37.80
C PRO A 398 -51.37 26.10 -38.87
N ALA A 399 -50.99 26.03 -40.14
CA ALA A 399 -51.80 25.56 -41.27
C ALA A 399 -50.87 25.13 -42.43
N GLY A 400 -51.09 24.05 -43.18
CA GLY A 400 -52.12 23.00 -43.09
C GLY A 400 -51.57 21.62 -43.57
N SER A 401 -52.40 20.58 -43.67
CA SER A 401 -52.96 20.05 -44.94
C SER A 401 -51.88 19.68 -46.00
N ASP A 402 -51.69 18.45 -46.45
CA ASP A 402 -52.53 17.22 -46.53
C ASP A 402 -51.63 15.99 -46.85
N ALA A 403 -52.02 14.70 -46.80
CA ALA A 403 -53.25 14.00 -46.39
C ALA A 403 -53.00 12.49 -46.11
N ASN A 404 -53.94 11.88 -45.38
CA ASN A 404 -54.39 10.47 -45.44
C ASN A 404 -53.38 9.30 -45.55
N ALA A 405 -53.20 8.60 -44.43
CA ALA A 405 -53.32 7.13 -44.37
C ALA A 405 -53.94 6.73 -43.01
N ALA A 406 -54.72 5.65 -42.98
CA ALA A 406 -55.55 5.31 -41.82
C ALA A 406 -54.83 4.46 -40.74
N ASP A 407 -55.11 4.82 -39.49
CA ASP A 407 -55.40 3.92 -38.36
C ASP A 407 -54.79 2.49 -38.35
N SER A 408 -53.76 2.30 -37.51
CA SER A 408 -53.78 1.28 -36.43
C SER A 408 -52.43 1.21 -35.68
N THR A 409 -52.41 0.58 -34.50
CA THR A 409 -51.23 0.22 -33.67
C THR A 409 -50.59 1.28 -32.75
N ASP A 410 -51.37 1.88 -31.86
CA ASP A 410 -50.90 2.74 -30.73
C ASP A 410 -49.96 2.02 -29.70
N GLY A 411 -49.69 0.74 -29.91
CA GLY A 411 -48.61 0.01 -29.22
C GLY A 411 -47.20 0.44 -29.67
N GLY A 412 -47.04 0.99 -30.88
CA GLY A 412 -45.75 1.39 -31.44
C GLY A 412 -45.07 2.52 -30.67
N PHE A 413 -45.83 3.54 -30.24
CA PHE A 413 -45.27 4.66 -29.49
C PHE A 413 -44.88 4.26 -28.07
N ASN A 414 -45.77 3.53 -27.38
CA ASN A 414 -45.54 3.03 -26.02
C ASN A 414 -44.35 2.06 -25.95
N SER A 415 -44.24 1.11 -26.89
CA SER A 415 -43.07 0.21 -26.97
C SER A 415 -41.77 0.97 -27.28
N ARG A 416 -41.78 1.96 -28.20
CA ARG A 416 -40.62 2.79 -28.51
C ARG A 416 -40.17 3.65 -27.31
N VAL A 417 -41.11 4.21 -26.54
CA VAL A 417 -40.80 4.94 -25.30
C VAL A 417 -40.25 4.01 -24.21
N LEU A 418 -40.79 2.79 -24.07
CA LEU A 418 -40.27 1.78 -23.15
C LEU A 418 -38.85 1.32 -23.55
N VAL A 419 -38.59 1.12 -24.85
CA VAL A 419 -37.25 0.81 -25.38
C VAL A 419 -36.29 1.96 -25.11
N LEU A 420 -36.66 3.21 -25.38
CA LEU A 420 -35.82 4.38 -25.07
C LEU A 420 -35.57 4.53 -23.56
N LYS A 421 -36.56 4.24 -22.70
CA LYS A 421 -36.40 4.23 -21.24
C LYS A 421 -35.51 3.09 -20.77
N ARG A 422 -35.54 1.93 -21.43
CA ARG A 422 -34.66 0.78 -21.16
C ARG A 422 -33.23 1.05 -21.64
N ILE A 423 -33.04 1.65 -22.82
CA ILE A 423 -31.76 2.10 -23.34
C ILE A 423 -31.13 3.12 -22.38
N ARG A 424 -31.84 4.20 -22.03
CA ARG A 424 -31.35 5.18 -21.05
C ARG A 424 -31.01 4.58 -19.68
N LYS A 425 -31.77 3.57 -19.22
CA LYS A 425 -31.42 2.85 -17.98
C LYS A 425 -30.17 1.97 -18.15
N LEU A 426 -30.00 1.31 -19.30
CA LEU A 426 -28.82 0.50 -19.63
C LEU A 426 -27.57 1.38 -19.79
N GLU A 427 -27.69 2.54 -20.44
CA GLU A 427 -26.66 3.57 -20.56
C GLU A 427 -26.26 4.11 -19.18
N ALA A 428 -27.23 4.42 -18.31
CA ALA A 428 -26.96 4.83 -16.93
C ALA A 428 -26.26 3.74 -16.11
N THR A 429 -26.66 2.46 -16.23
CA THR A 429 -25.94 1.36 -15.57
C THR A 429 -24.56 1.12 -16.18
N ALA A 430 -24.37 1.30 -17.49
CA ALA A 430 -23.07 1.16 -18.14
C ALA A 430 -22.11 2.32 -17.79
N ALA A 431 -22.64 3.53 -17.57
CA ALA A 431 -21.90 4.65 -17.02
C ALA A 431 -21.52 4.39 -15.55
N SER A 432 -22.47 3.94 -14.72
CA SER A 432 -22.22 3.55 -13.32
C SER A 432 -21.16 2.46 -13.19
N LEU A 433 -21.24 1.41 -14.01
CA LEU A 433 -20.25 0.32 -14.03
C LEU A 433 -18.88 0.76 -14.56
N ARG A 434 -18.81 1.77 -15.43
CA ARG A 434 -17.53 2.37 -15.85
C ARG A 434 -16.90 3.19 -14.74
N VAL A 435 -17.69 4.02 -14.04
CA VAL A 435 -17.23 4.77 -12.88
C VAL A 435 -16.72 3.80 -11.80
N GLN A 436 -17.52 2.80 -11.42
CA GLN A 436 -17.09 1.75 -10.47
C GLN A 436 -15.84 0.99 -10.92
N LEU A 437 -15.70 0.68 -12.22
CA LEU A 437 -14.50 0.03 -12.78
C LEU A 437 -13.26 0.92 -12.73
N ASP A 438 -13.41 2.24 -12.91
CA ASP A 438 -12.31 3.19 -12.84
C ASP A 438 -11.96 3.55 -11.38
N ASP A 439 -12.95 3.59 -10.48
CA ASP A 439 -12.75 3.71 -9.03
C ASP A 439 -12.03 2.46 -8.47
N GLU A 440 -12.42 1.24 -8.88
CA GLU A 440 -11.71 -0.01 -8.57
C GLU A 440 -10.25 0.00 -9.06
N LYS A 441 -9.98 0.53 -10.27
CA LYS A 441 -8.61 0.70 -10.76
C LYS A 441 -7.84 1.70 -9.92
N ASN A 442 -8.45 2.83 -9.57
CA ASN A 442 -7.82 3.86 -8.74
C ASN A 442 -7.50 3.32 -7.33
N ALA A 443 -8.42 2.55 -6.74
CA ALA A 443 -8.22 1.87 -5.47
C ALA A 443 -7.11 0.81 -5.54
N ARG A 444 -7.05 0.01 -6.62
CA ARG A 444 -5.96 -0.95 -6.85
C ARG A 444 -4.61 -0.28 -7.04
N VAL A 445 -4.54 0.82 -7.80
CA VAL A 445 -3.31 1.61 -7.97
C VAL A 445 -2.88 2.23 -6.65
N LEU A 446 -3.81 2.77 -5.85
CA LEU A 446 -3.53 3.31 -4.52
C LEU A 446 -2.98 2.23 -3.59
N ALA A 447 -3.65 1.07 -3.51
CA ALA A 447 -3.18 -0.08 -2.74
C ALA A 447 -1.81 -0.60 -3.21
N GLU A 448 -1.53 -0.62 -4.52
CA GLU A 448 -0.21 -1.01 -5.05
C GLU A 448 0.87 0.01 -4.66
N THR A 449 0.57 1.32 -4.65
CA THR A 449 1.50 2.34 -4.14
C THR A 449 1.72 2.24 -2.64
N GLN A 450 0.67 2.02 -1.84
CA GLN A 450 0.78 1.81 -0.39
C GLN A 450 1.59 0.55 -0.06
N ARG A 451 1.39 -0.55 -0.81
CA ARG A 451 2.15 -1.79 -0.65
C ARG A 451 3.64 -1.57 -0.92
N LYS A 452 3.99 -0.79 -1.94
CA LYS A 452 5.38 -0.44 -2.26
C LYS A 452 6.01 0.46 -1.20
N GLN A 453 5.27 1.46 -0.71
CA GLN A 453 5.74 2.28 0.41
C GLN A 453 6.01 1.42 1.66
N ALA A 454 5.11 0.50 2.01
CA ALA A 454 5.33 -0.43 3.13
C ALA A 454 6.48 -1.43 2.90
N GLU A 455 6.80 -1.77 1.65
CA GLU A 455 7.99 -2.57 1.30
C GLU A 455 9.29 -1.75 1.41
N ASP A 456 9.27 -0.48 0.99
CA ASP A 456 10.39 0.47 1.11
C ASP A 456 10.65 0.79 2.60
N ASP A 457 9.62 1.17 3.36
CA ASP A 457 9.69 1.49 4.80
C ASP A 457 10.22 0.27 5.61
N ALA A 458 9.77 -0.94 5.27
CA ALA A 458 10.26 -2.17 5.90
C ALA A 458 11.69 -2.55 5.49
N GLN A 459 12.21 -2.03 4.37
CA GLN A 459 13.61 -2.18 3.98
C GLN A 459 14.49 -1.17 4.72
N ASP A 460 14.05 0.08 4.89
CA ASP A 460 14.80 1.09 5.65
C ASP A 460 14.86 0.76 7.15
N LEU A 461 13.77 0.29 7.77
CA LEU A 461 13.79 -0.22 9.15
C LEU A 461 14.77 -1.40 9.34
N ARG A 462 14.98 -2.24 8.32
CA ARG A 462 15.99 -3.31 8.35
C ARG A 462 17.41 -2.74 8.26
N ASN A 463 17.62 -1.72 7.43
CA ASN A 463 18.91 -1.03 7.32
C ASN A 463 19.28 -0.40 8.67
N GLU A 464 18.36 0.33 9.31
CA GLU A 464 18.54 0.91 10.65
C GLU A 464 18.86 -0.17 11.71
N LEU A 465 18.14 -1.30 11.69
CA LEU A 465 18.42 -2.42 12.60
C LEU A 465 19.86 -2.95 12.41
N THR A 466 20.33 -3.10 11.17
CA THR A 466 21.71 -3.53 10.91
C THR A 466 22.75 -2.49 11.35
N GLN A 467 22.46 -1.20 11.19
CA GLN A 467 23.35 -0.12 11.65
C GLN A 467 23.40 -0.07 13.18
N LEU A 468 22.27 -0.15 13.88
CA LEU A 468 22.22 -0.20 15.35
C LEU A 468 22.91 -1.46 15.89
N GLU A 469 22.81 -2.59 15.18
CA GLU A 469 23.61 -3.77 15.48
C GLU A 469 25.12 -3.52 15.31
N GLU A 470 25.57 -2.86 14.23
CA GLU A 470 26.98 -2.52 14.03
C GLU A 470 27.49 -1.50 15.06
N GLU A 471 26.71 -0.47 15.40
CA GLU A 471 27.04 0.51 16.43
C GLU A 471 27.07 -0.11 17.83
N SER A 472 26.19 -1.07 18.12
CA SER A 472 26.24 -1.89 19.34
C SER A 472 27.49 -2.76 19.38
N LYS A 473 27.82 -3.46 18.27
CA LYS A 473 29.06 -4.26 18.14
C LYS A 473 30.33 -3.38 18.26
N ALA A 474 30.32 -2.16 17.70
CA ALA A 474 31.41 -1.21 17.79
C ALA A 474 31.55 -0.62 19.21
N SER A 475 30.44 -0.30 19.87
CA SER A 475 30.39 0.14 21.26
C SER A 475 30.87 -0.95 22.21
N PHE A 476 30.50 -2.21 21.98
CA PHE A 476 31.01 -3.36 22.72
C PHE A 476 32.52 -3.54 22.53
N ARG A 477 33.04 -3.42 21.30
CA ARG A 477 34.50 -3.42 21.03
C ARG A 477 35.21 -2.28 21.77
N ARG A 478 34.66 -1.07 21.76
CA ARG A 478 35.21 0.13 22.45
C ARG A 478 35.17 -0.01 23.98
N ARG A 479 34.12 -0.64 24.53
CA ARG A 479 34.02 -0.97 25.96
C ARG A 479 35.04 -2.05 26.34
N ARG A 480 35.24 -3.06 25.49
CA ARG A 480 36.20 -4.15 25.71
C ARG A 480 37.66 -3.66 25.71
N SER A 481 38.06 -2.83 24.75
CA SER A 481 39.41 -2.23 24.76
C SER A 481 39.65 -1.31 25.96
N SER A 482 38.61 -0.59 26.42
CA SER A 482 38.64 0.17 27.67
C SER A 482 38.80 -0.74 28.91
N THR A 483 38.19 -1.94 28.93
CA THR A 483 38.42 -2.89 30.03
C THR A 483 39.82 -3.50 30.04
N ASP A 484 40.45 -3.74 28.88
CA ASP A 484 41.82 -4.26 28.84
C ASP A 484 42.86 -3.17 29.18
N SER A 485 42.62 -1.90 28.86
CA SER A 485 43.47 -0.80 29.35
C SER A 485 43.34 -0.60 30.88
N PHE A 486 42.16 -0.88 31.45
CA PHE A 486 41.98 -0.93 32.91
C PHE A 486 42.72 -2.11 33.55
N LYS A 487 42.69 -3.31 32.95
CA LYS A 487 43.48 -4.47 33.43
C LYS A 487 44.99 -4.19 33.39
N HIS A 488 45.49 -3.61 32.31
CA HIS A 488 46.91 -3.25 32.22
C HIS A 488 47.35 -2.27 33.32
N ARG A 489 46.47 -1.33 33.72
CA ARG A 489 46.75 -0.42 34.85
C ARG A 489 46.56 -1.08 36.22
N SER A 490 45.74 -2.13 36.33
CA SER A 490 45.54 -2.90 37.56
C SER A 490 46.71 -3.83 37.91
N ASN A 491 47.45 -4.32 36.91
CA ASN A 491 48.57 -5.24 37.13
C ASN A 491 49.87 -4.58 37.63
N GLN A 492 49.88 -3.27 37.91
CA GLN A 492 51.05 -2.56 38.45
C GLN A 492 50.97 -2.29 39.97
N PHE A 493 49.81 -2.55 40.60
CA PHE A 493 49.61 -2.43 42.05
C PHE A 493 48.72 -3.58 42.55
N GLY A 494 49.33 -4.70 42.96
CA GLY A 494 48.59 -5.87 43.42
C GLY A 494 49.43 -7.08 43.85
N GLU A 495 50.73 -6.93 44.10
CA GLU A 495 51.62 -8.02 44.47
C GLU A 495 51.64 -8.28 45.98
N GLU A 496 50.52 -8.70 46.56
CA GLU A 496 50.49 -9.37 47.87
C GLU A 496 49.19 -10.17 48.11
N ARG A 497 49.25 -11.20 48.96
CA ARG A 497 48.12 -11.90 49.63
C ARG A 497 47.19 -12.80 48.79
N SER A 498 47.75 -13.95 48.41
CA SER A 498 47.27 -15.31 48.77
C SER A 498 45.77 -15.58 49.11
N SER A 499 45.26 -16.64 48.45
CA SER A 499 44.25 -17.63 48.92
C SER A 499 42.77 -17.21 49.09
N GLY A 500 41.84 -18.11 48.69
CA GLY A 500 40.41 -17.92 48.90
C GLY A 500 39.50 -18.83 48.05
N ALA A 501 38.83 -19.78 48.71
CA ALA A 501 37.93 -20.84 48.21
C ALA A 501 36.93 -20.53 47.06
N LYS A 502 36.56 -21.59 46.32
CA LYS A 502 35.34 -21.68 45.48
C LYS A 502 34.07 -21.78 46.34
N ARG A 503 32.93 -21.23 45.90
CA ARG A 503 31.60 -21.90 45.91
C ARG A 503 30.43 -21.06 45.36
N SER A 504 29.48 -21.73 44.69
CA SER A 504 28.09 -21.29 44.49
C SER A 504 27.23 -21.68 45.72
N PRO A 505 25.97 -21.20 45.85
CA PRO A 505 24.83 -22.04 45.43
C PRO A 505 23.59 -21.25 44.92
N GLN A 506 22.47 -21.96 44.71
CA GLN A 506 21.14 -21.46 44.27
C GLN A 506 20.08 -21.59 45.40
N ASN A 507 18.83 -21.18 45.09
CA ASN A 507 17.52 -21.67 45.58
C ASN A 507 16.73 -20.91 46.68
N SER A 508 15.40 -21.18 46.65
CA SER A 508 14.28 -20.72 47.51
C SER A 508 13.86 -19.26 47.29
N ILE A 509 12.62 -18.91 46.90
CA ILE A 509 11.24 -19.30 47.33
C ILE A 509 10.85 -18.64 48.66
N ASP A 510 9.80 -17.81 48.61
CA ASP A 510 8.65 -17.86 49.54
C ASP A 510 7.47 -17.01 49.01
N ALA A 511 6.24 -17.28 49.50
CA ALA A 511 5.02 -16.61 49.02
C ALA A 511 3.92 -16.46 50.10
N ALA A 512 3.36 -15.24 50.23
CA ALA A 512 2.07 -14.92 50.83
C ALA A 512 1.58 -13.60 50.22
N ASN A 513 0.40 -13.44 49.63
CA ASN A 513 -0.97 -13.79 50.03
C ASN A 513 -1.57 -12.85 51.10
N SER A 514 -2.42 -11.93 50.66
CA SER A 514 -3.52 -11.35 51.44
C SER A 514 -4.68 -11.03 50.48
N ASN A 515 -5.92 -11.25 50.93
CA ASN A 515 -7.10 -11.20 50.06
C ASN A 515 -8.38 -10.93 50.88
N SER A 516 -9.06 -9.79 50.64
CA SER A 516 -10.44 -9.57 51.12
C SER A 516 -11.09 -8.30 50.53
N LEU A 517 -12.25 -8.48 49.87
CA LEU A 517 -13.51 -7.68 49.89
C LEU A 517 -13.48 -6.13 49.73
N ALA A 518 -14.51 -5.45 49.19
CA ALA A 518 -15.65 -5.83 48.32
C ALA A 518 -16.49 -4.57 47.95
N ALA A 519 -17.38 -4.73 46.95
CA ALA A 519 -18.69 -4.06 46.78
C ALA A 519 -18.84 -2.70 46.02
N HIS A 520 -19.81 -2.76 45.08
CA HIS A 520 -20.73 -1.71 44.55
C HIS A 520 -20.32 -0.69 43.46
N GLU A 521 -20.83 -0.97 42.25
CA GLU A 521 -21.64 -0.09 41.38
C GLU A 521 -21.07 1.22 40.77
N ALA A 522 -20.32 1.06 39.68
CA ALA A 522 -20.53 1.73 38.39
C ALA A 522 -19.72 0.97 37.30
N GLY A 523 -20.04 0.96 36.00
CA GLY A 523 -21.10 1.68 35.28
C GLY A 523 -21.17 1.37 33.77
N GLY A 524 -20.72 0.19 33.31
CA GLY A 524 -21.06 -0.37 31.99
C GLY A 524 -20.09 -0.14 30.82
N THR A 525 -19.01 -0.93 30.73
CA THR A 525 -18.20 -1.11 29.48
C THR A 525 -17.68 -2.55 29.27
N GLU A 526 -18.46 -3.60 29.63
CA GLU A 526 -18.00 -5.01 29.55
C GLU A 526 -18.69 -5.87 28.47
N THR A 527 -19.59 -5.31 27.65
CA THR A 527 -20.33 -6.05 26.60
C THR A 527 -19.56 -6.28 25.29
N ALA A 528 -18.24 -6.08 25.27
CA ALA A 528 -17.39 -6.26 24.09
C ALA A 528 -16.52 -7.53 24.13
N ALA A 529 -16.12 -8.03 25.30
CA ALA A 529 -15.20 -9.17 25.42
C ALA A 529 -15.91 -10.53 25.36
N ASN A 530 -17.03 -10.68 26.07
CA ASN A 530 -17.73 -11.97 26.24
C ASN A 530 -18.57 -12.43 25.02
N LEU A 531 -18.49 -11.75 23.87
CA LEU A 531 -19.20 -12.14 22.65
C LEU A 531 -18.27 -12.54 21.49
N LEU A 532 -16.94 -12.53 21.68
CA LEU A 532 -15.98 -12.99 20.67
C LEU A 532 -15.44 -14.41 20.92
N LEU A 533 -15.50 -14.90 22.15
CA LEU A 533 -14.99 -16.23 22.52
C LEU A 533 -16.00 -17.38 22.24
N ALA A 534 -17.27 -17.06 21.98
CA ALA A 534 -18.33 -18.02 21.64
C ALA A 534 -18.47 -18.27 20.12
N ALA A 535 -17.50 -17.84 19.31
CA ALA A 535 -17.57 -17.87 17.84
C ALA A 535 -16.47 -18.74 17.18
N THR A 536 -15.50 -19.23 17.95
CA THR A 536 -14.36 -20.03 17.48
C THR A 536 -13.97 -21.14 18.46
N GLU A 537 -14.92 -22.01 18.82
CA GLU A 537 -14.57 -23.39 19.18
C GLU A 537 -14.40 -24.20 17.88
N GLU A 538 -13.45 -25.12 17.85
CA GLU A 538 -13.18 -25.96 16.70
C GLU A 538 -14.32 -26.97 16.51
N ILE A 539 -14.78 -27.16 15.27
CA ILE A 539 -15.69 -28.27 14.94
C ILE A 539 -14.82 -29.52 14.80
N ASP A 540 -14.64 -30.21 15.93
CA ASP A 540 -14.07 -31.55 16.00
C ASP A 540 -14.99 -32.49 15.21
N PHE A 541 -14.51 -32.99 14.07
CA PHE A 541 -15.35 -33.75 13.13
C PHE A 541 -15.36 -35.23 13.52
N ASP A 542 -16.28 -35.60 14.42
CA ASP A 542 -16.52 -37.00 14.80
C ASP A 542 -17.01 -37.84 13.60
N ALA A 543 -16.06 -38.43 12.89
CA ALA A 543 -16.30 -39.32 11.77
C ALA A 543 -16.98 -40.64 12.18
N GLY A 544 -17.06 -40.97 13.48
CA GLY A 544 -17.70 -42.19 13.98
C GLY A 544 -19.23 -42.16 13.94
N ALA A 545 -19.84 -40.97 13.84
CA ALA A 545 -21.28 -40.79 14.03
C ALA A 545 -22.19 -41.24 12.86
N LEU A 546 -21.63 -41.52 11.67
CA LEU A 546 -22.42 -41.80 10.46
C LEU A 546 -22.51 -43.28 10.04
N GLU A 547 -21.58 -44.14 10.46
CA GLU A 547 -21.54 -45.53 9.97
C GLU A 547 -22.67 -46.39 10.58
N ASN A 548 -23.05 -46.13 11.83
CA ASN A 548 -24.00 -46.96 12.58
C ASN A 548 -25.50 -46.59 12.37
N LYS A 549 -25.89 -46.16 11.16
CA LYS A 549 -27.30 -45.90 10.83
C LYS A 549 -27.78 -46.36 9.45
N SER A 550 -26.93 -47.07 8.69
CA SER A 550 -27.32 -47.71 7.42
C SER A 550 -28.04 -49.07 7.61
N ASN A 551 -27.75 -49.78 8.70
CA ASN A 551 -28.19 -51.16 8.95
C ASN A 551 -29.67 -51.36 9.35
N ASN A 552 -30.57 -50.42 9.07
CA ASN A 552 -32.01 -50.62 9.31
C ASN A 552 -32.93 -49.87 8.33
N PHE A 553 -32.88 -50.22 7.04
CA PHE A 553 -33.97 -49.90 6.11
C PHE A 553 -34.33 -51.06 5.16
N ASN A 554 -34.73 -52.19 5.74
CA ASN A 554 -35.43 -53.23 5.00
C ASN A 554 -36.96 -53.08 5.21
N GLY A 555 -37.67 -52.60 4.19
CA GLY A 555 -39.13 -52.73 4.09
C GLY A 555 -39.97 -51.44 4.03
N ASN A 556 -40.49 -51.18 2.81
CA ASN A 556 -41.85 -50.72 2.52
C ASN A 556 -42.28 -49.24 2.79
N GLY A 557 -42.94 -48.63 1.78
CA GLY A 557 -43.98 -47.61 1.99
C GLY A 557 -43.69 -46.17 1.53
N ASN A 558 -44.31 -45.74 0.43
CA ASN A 558 -44.31 -44.35 -0.04
C ASN A 558 -44.95 -43.37 0.96
N ALA A 559 -44.23 -42.32 1.38
CA ALA A 559 -44.78 -41.00 1.75
C ALA A 559 -43.71 -39.94 2.08
N ALA A 560 -42.62 -40.33 2.74
CA ALA A 560 -41.81 -39.40 3.55
C ALA A 560 -40.75 -38.56 2.79
N SER A 561 -40.39 -38.91 1.56
CA SER A 561 -39.21 -38.34 0.86
C SER A 561 -39.29 -36.82 0.63
N ALA A 562 -40.47 -36.28 0.35
CA ALA A 562 -40.66 -34.85 0.11
C ALA A 562 -40.37 -33.97 1.36
N GLY A 563 -40.57 -34.51 2.57
CA GLY A 563 -40.27 -33.80 3.81
C GLY A 563 -38.76 -33.65 4.05
N SER A 564 -38.00 -34.73 3.82
CA SER A 564 -36.56 -34.79 4.03
C SER A 564 -35.78 -33.84 3.11
N VAL A 565 -36.10 -33.82 1.81
CA VAL A 565 -35.45 -32.89 0.87
C VAL A 565 -35.78 -31.44 1.23
N LEU A 566 -37.01 -31.15 1.68
CA LEU A 566 -37.39 -29.80 2.05
C LEU A 566 -36.75 -29.33 3.37
N SER A 567 -36.48 -30.22 4.33
CA SER A 567 -35.73 -29.86 5.55
C SER A 567 -34.27 -29.56 5.22
N ILE A 568 -33.59 -30.42 4.44
CA ILE A 568 -32.18 -30.22 4.05
C ILE A 568 -32.00 -28.90 3.28
N VAL A 569 -32.89 -28.60 2.32
CA VAL A 569 -32.84 -27.33 1.57
C VAL A 569 -33.19 -26.12 2.45
N GLN A 570 -34.05 -26.27 3.46
CA GLN A 570 -34.27 -25.19 4.44
C GLN A 570 -33.05 -24.96 5.33
N GLU A 571 -32.37 -26.02 5.73
CA GLU A 571 -31.18 -25.98 6.59
C GLU A 571 -30.00 -25.31 5.87
N GLN A 572 -29.65 -25.77 4.66
CA GLN A 572 -28.67 -25.11 3.80
C GLN A 572 -29.01 -23.64 3.53
N ARG A 573 -30.28 -23.32 3.25
CA ARG A 573 -30.72 -21.92 3.05
C ARG A 573 -30.58 -21.08 4.33
N ASN A 574 -30.77 -21.67 5.51
CA ASN A 574 -30.58 -20.97 6.78
C ASN A 574 -29.08 -20.75 7.06
N GLU A 575 -28.24 -21.72 6.74
CA GLU A 575 -26.77 -21.63 6.82
C GLU A 575 -26.22 -20.56 5.86
N PHE A 576 -26.65 -20.54 4.60
CA PHE A 576 -26.31 -19.48 3.64
C PHE A 576 -26.76 -18.10 4.12
N ARG A 577 -27.91 -17.99 4.81
CA ARG A 577 -28.33 -16.72 5.44
C ARG A 577 -27.46 -16.33 6.62
N LYS A 578 -27.05 -17.28 7.47
CA LYS A 578 -26.11 -17.04 8.57
C LYS A 578 -24.79 -16.50 8.04
N ARG A 579 -24.20 -17.17 7.04
CA ARG A 579 -22.94 -16.78 6.40
C ARG A 579 -23.04 -15.45 5.64
N MET A 580 -24.20 -15.15 5.04
CA MET A 580 -24.47 -13.85 4.42
C MET A 580 -24.50 -12.73 5.46
N LEU A 581 -25.21 -12.92 6.58
CA LEU A 581 -25.26 -11.96 7.69
C LEU A 581 -23.88 -11.74 8.33
N GLU A 582 -23.10 -12.80 8.51
CA GLU A 582 -21.71 -12.74 9.01
C GLU A 582 -20.80 -11.95 8.06
N LEU A 583 -20.94 -12.13 6.74
CA LEU A 583 -20.20 -11.34 5.75
C LEU A 583 -20.66 -9.88 5.68
N GLU A 584 -21.95 -9.59 5.88
CA GLU A 584 -22.46 -8.22 5.97
C GLU A 584 -21.95 -7.51 7.23
N THR A 585 -21.94 -8.16 8.39
CA THR A 585 -21.39 -7.56 9.62
C THR A 585 -19.86 -7.39 9.55
N ALA A 586 -19.15 -8.33 8.93
CA ALA A 586 -17.71 -8.18 8.67
C ALA A 586 -17.41 -7.01 7.72
N ARG A 587 -18.21 -6.82 6.65
CA ARG A 587 -18.12 -5.64 5.77
C ARG A 587 -18.31 -4.35 6.55
N ASP A 588 -19.31 -4.29 7.42
CA ASP A 588 -19.66 -3.07 8.16
C ASP A 588 -18.61 -2.71 9.21
N GLN A 589 -18.01 -3.72 9.87
CA GLN A 589 -16.84 -3.52 10.73
C GLN A 589 -15.62 -3.03 9.95
N LEU A 590 -15.36 -3.55 8.75
CA LEU A 590 -14.26 -3.08 7.89
C LEU A 590 -14.50 -1.66 7.38
N ALA A 591 -15.73 -1.31 7.00
CA ALA A 591 -16.09 0.05 6.58
C ALA A 591 -15.96 1.06 7.74
N SER A 592 -16.37 0.69 8.95
CA SER A 592 -16.19 1.51 10.16
C SER A 592 -14.71 1.73 10.49
N LYS A 593 -13.88 0.68 10.37
CA LYS A 593 -12.42 0.76 10.54
C LYS A 593 -11.74 1.62 9.48
N LEU A 594 -12.19 1.53 8.22
CA LEU A 594 -11.70 2.40 7.14
C LEU A 594 -12.02 3.87 7.45
N SER A 595 -13.25 4.18 7.84
CA SER A 595 -13.67 5.55 8.18
C SER A 595 -12.90 6.13 9.38
N HIS A 596 -12.52 5.33 10.38
CA HIS A 596 -11.64 5.78 11.46
C HIS A 596 -10.22 6.05 10.94
N ALA A 597 -9.63 5.12 10.18
CA ALA A 597 -8.30 5.30 9.63
C ALA A 597 -8.19 6.48 8.64
N GLU A 598 -9.27 6.82 7.93
CA GLU A 598 -9.35 8.03 7.10
C GLU A 598 -9.39 9.31 7.96
N GLN A 599 -10.16 9.31 9.05
CA GLN A 599 -10.21 10.42 10.01
C GLN A 599 -8.88 10.63 10.72
N ASP A 600 -8.22 9.55 11.16
CA ASP A 600 -6.89 9.58 11.79
C ASP A 600 -5.82 10.08 10.81
N GLN A 601 -5.94 9.75 9.52
CA GLN A 601 -5.07 10.34 8.50
C GLN A 601 -5.35 11.83 8.25
N GLU A 602 -6.56 12.34 8.49
CA GLU A 602 -6.86 13.77 8.36
C GLU A 602 -6.36 14.57 9.57
N THR A 603 -6.54 14.07 10.80
CA THR A 603 -5.99 14.69 12.02
C THR A 603 -4.46 14.72 11.96
N LEU A 604 -3.80 13.60 11.68
CA LEU A 604 -2.34 13.56 11.54
C LEU A 604 -1.82 14.47 10.41
N ARG A 605 -2.57 14.67 9.31
CA ARG A 605 -2.18 15.66 8.28
C ARG A 605 -2.33 17.10 8.77
N ALA A 606 -3.38 17.42 9.50
CA ALA A 606 -3.56 18.73 10.11
C ALA A 606 -2.44 19.02 11.12
N ASP A 607 -2.10 18.06 11.97
CA ASP A 607 -1.08 18.21 13.00
C ASP A 607 0.35 18.28 12.44
N ASN A 608 0.67 17.52 11.38
CA ASN A 608 1.94 17.69 10.67
C ASN A 608 2.09 19.09 10.04
N VAL A 609 0.99 19.70 9.55
CA VAL A 609 1.01 21.09 9.10
C VAL A 609 1.17 22.05 10.29
N ASN A 610 0.40 21.87 11.38
CA ASN A 610 0.50 22.65 12.62
C ASN A 610 1.93 22.65 13.20
N LEU A 611 2.60 21.49 13.17
CA LEU A 611 3.97 21.31 13.63
C LEU A 611 4.95 22.15 12.80
N LEU A 612 4.79 22.18 11.46
CA LEU A 612 5.60 23.06 10.60
C LEU A 612 5.31 24.55 10.81
N GLU A 613 4.09 24.95 11.17
CA GLU A 613 3.82 26.35 11.54
C GLU A 613 4.61 26.72 12.81
N LYS A 614 4.58 25.84 13.82
CA LYS A 614 5.32 26.00 15.09
C LYS A 614 6.84 26.00 14.87
N ILE A 615 7.37 25.07 14.07
CA ILE A 615 8.80 25.01 13.70
C ILE A 615 9.23 26.28 12.96
N ARG A 616 8.45 26.74 11.96
CA ARG A 616 8.79 27.95 11.20
C ARG A 616 8.67 29.22 12.04
N TYR A 617 7.71 29.29 12.97
CA TYR A 617 7.58 30.36 13.94
C TYR A 617 8.82 30.43 14.85
N LEU A 618 9.24 29.30 15.43
CA LEU A 618 10.45 29.21 16.26
C LEU A 618 11.72 29.55 15.47
N GLN A 619 11.84 29.10 14.21
CA GLN A 619 12.93 29.50 13.32
C GLN A 619 12.93 31.01 13.02
N SER A 620 11.75 31.63 12.88
CA SER A 620 11.65 33.08 12.62
C SER A 620 12.08 33.94 13.81
N TYR A 621 11.87 33.45 15.05
CA TYR A 621 12.42 34.08 16.25
C TYR A 621 13.92 33.80 16.41
N GLY A 622 14.36 32.55 16.25
CA GLY A 622 15.77 32.16 16.39
C GLY A 622 16.71 32.81 15.36
N GLY A 623 16.22 33.07 14.14
CA GLY A 623 16.97 33.77 13.09
C GLY A 623 17.26 35.24 13.38
N GLY A 624 16.62 35.86 14.38
CA GLY A 624 16.81 37.26 14.72
C GLY A 624 18.02 37.56 15.61
N GLN A 625 18.51 36.60 16.40
CA GLN A 625 19.53 36.82 17.43
C GLN A 625 20.97 36.43 17.02
N SER A 626 21.14 35.68 15.92
CA SER A 626 22.44 35.10 15.54
C SER A 626 23.37 36.02 14.72
N SER A 627 22.99 37.28 14.47
CA SER A 627 23.74 38.22 13.62
C SER A 627 24.35 39.44 14.35
N GLN A 628 24.40 39.44 15.68
CA GLN A 628 24.96 40.55 16.48
C GLN A 628 25.91 40.12 17.62
N HIS A 629 26.80 39.15 17.39
CA HIS A 629 27.98 38.97 18.27
C HIS A 629 29.16 38.23 17.59
N ALA A 630 29.90 38.93 16.71
CA ALA A 630 31.20 38.48 16.20
C ALA A 630 32.04 39.67 15.67
N HIS A 631 32.93 40.21 16.50
CA HIS A 631 34.01 41.14 16.12
C HIS A 631 35.17 41.00 17.12
N HIS A 632 36.40 41.31 16.67
CA HIS A 632 37.71 40.82 17.15
C HIS A 632 38.06 39.43 16.57
N GLU A 633 39.19 39.22 15.87
CA GLU A 633 40.36 40.10 15.63
C GLU A 633 40.95 39.95 14.21
N ASP A 634 41.59 41.03 13.75
CA ASP A 634 42.70 41.21 12.78
C ASP A 634 42.83 40.37 11.48
N ASP A 635 42.81 41.05 10.31
CA ASP A 635 44.02 41.34 9.50
C ASP A 635 43.76 42.48 8.47
N GLU A 636 44.81 43.08 7.88
CA GLU A 636 44.74 44.24 6.97
C GLU A 636 44.59 43.89 5.47
N SER A 637 43.91 44.75 4.67
CA SER A 637 44.50 45.45 3.50
C SER A 637 43.47 46.07 2.51
N ALA A 638 43.83 47.24 1.96
CA ALA A 638 43.41 47.82 0.65
C ALA A 638 41.90 47.92 0.28
N GLY A 639 41.22 48.97 0.76
CA GLY A 639 39.84 49.31 0.35
C GLY A 639 39.69 50.27 -0.86
N ARG A 640 38.46 50.76 -1.10
CA ARG A 640 38.18 51.96 -1.91
C ARG A 640 36.87 52.67 -1.47
N VAL A 641 36.69 53.91 -1.92
CA VAL A 641 35.78 54.93 -1.35
C VAL A 641 34.40 55.01 -2.05
N HIS A 642 33.32 55.07 -1.24
CA HIS A 642 32.04 55.82 -1.32
C HIS A 642 31.52 56.46 -2.66
N PRO A 643 30.23 56.87 -2.77
CA PRO A 643 28.96 56.33 -2.20
C PRO A 643 27.70 56.46 -3.13
N ASN A 644 26.53 56.08 -2.59
CA ASN A 644 25.20 56.75 -2.73
C ASN A 644 24.23 56.37 -3.88
N GLN A 645 22.94 56.19 -3.51
CA GLN A 645 21.70 56.12 -4.32
C GLN A 645 21.63 55.03 -5.42
N ARG A 646 20.50 54.35 -5.65
CA ARG A 646 19.09 54.77 -5.60
C ARG A 646 18.17 53.55 -5.34
N ALA A 647 16.93 53.78 -4.89
CA ALA A 647 15.97 52.70 -4.68
C ALA A 647 15.49 52.06 -5.99
N GLU A 648 15.64 50.74 -6.11
CA GLU A 648 14.91 49.89 -7.06
C GLU A 648 14.11 48.83 -6.29
N VAL A 649 12.80 48.77 -6.51
CA VAL A 649 11.94 47.71 -5.98
C VAL A 649 12.16 46.45 -6.82
N ARG A 650 13.00 45.53 -6.34
CA ARG A 650 13.22 44.23 -6.99
C ARG A 650 12.31 43.15 -6.41
N VAL A 651 11.15 42.99 -7.04
CA VAL A 651 10.27 41.83 -6.84
C VAL A 651 10.96 40.60 -7.46
N ASN A 652 11.65 39.82 -6.63
CA ASN A 652 12.33 38.60 -7.08
C ASN A 652 11.34 37.46 -7.35
N VAL A 653 10.71 37.49 -8.53
CA VAL A 653 10.07 36.30 -9.13
C VAL A 653 11.17 35.36 -9.63
N ALA A 654 11.71 34.55 -8.72
CA ALA A 654 12.80 33.61 -8.99
C ALA A 654 12.29 32.31 -9.67
N ALA A 655 11.77 32.45 -10.90
CA ALA A 655 11.33 31.32 -11.71
C ALA A 655 12.37 30.95 -12.79
N GLY A 656 13.20 29.95 -12.50
CA GLY A 656 13.97 29.21 -13.51
C GLY A 656 15.49 29.15 -13.34
N LEU A 657 16.03 28.00 -13.73
CA LEU A 657 17.43 27.77 -14.12
C LEU A 657 18.54 27.96 -13.08
N GLN A 658 18.69 26.97 -12.19
CA GLN A 658 20.03 26.46 -11.87
C GLN A 658 19.99 24.95 -11.58
N HIS A 659 20.40 24.16 -12.58
CA HIS A 659 20.51 22.70 -12.50
C HIS A 659 21.94 22.32 -12.89
N ARG A 660 22.79 22.03 -11.89
CA ARG A 660 24.15 21.51 -12.15
C ARG A 660 24.65 20.63 -10.99
N SER A 661 24.89 19.36 -11.33
CA SER A 661 25.68 18.35 -10.60
C SER A 661 25.45 18.18 -9.09
N GLY A 662 24.68 17.14 -8.74
CA GLY A 662 24.61 16.55 -7.40
C GLY A 662 23.77 15.27 -7.48
N PHE A 663 24.40 14.12 -7.69
CA PHE A 663 23.68 12.84 -7.84
C PHE A 663 23.54 12.17 -6.46
N GLY A 664 22.50 12.57 -5.73
CA GLY A 664 22.07 11.95 -4.48
C GLY A 664 20.54 11.89 -4.45
N GLY A 665 19.98 10.84 -3.88
CA GLY A 665 18.53 10.74 -3.68
C GLY A 665 18.10 11.67 -2.55
N ALA A 666 17.12 12.54 -2.81
CA ALA A 666 16.43 13.26 -1.74
C ALA A 666 15.71 12.24 -0.85
N SER A 667 15.82 12.39 0.48
CA SER A 667 15.29 11.39 1.40
C SER A 667 13.75 11.41 1.43
N ALA A 668 13.14 10.30 1.88
CA ALA A 668 11.68 10.25 2.07
C ALA A 668 11.19 11.36 3.04
N ALA A 669 11.98 11.67 4.07
CA ALA A 669 11.75 12.78 4.99
C ALA A 669 11.84 14.16 4.31
N GLU A 670 12.85 14.40 3.47
CA GLU A 670 13.00 15.67 2.75
C GLU A 670 11.84 15.88 1.74
N MET A 671 11.36 14.80 1.11
CA MET A 671 10.17 14.84 0.26
C MET A 671 8.85 15.01 1.04
N SER A 672 8.73 14.48 2.27
CA SER A 672 7.52 14.65 3.09
C SER A 672 7.48 16.06 3.71
N GLU A 673 8.61 16.58 4.22
CA GLU A 673 8.76 17.96 4.66
C GLU A 673 8.40 18.91 3.51
N ALA A 674 8.94 18.71 2.31
CA ALA A 674 8.63 19.56 1.15
C ALA A 674 7.12 19.58 0.81
N ARG A 675 6.40 18.44 0.94
CA ARG A 675 4.95 18.37 0.72
C ARG A 675 4.17 19.15 1.79
N TYR A 676 4.45 18.93 3.07
CA TYR A 676 3.73 19.61 4.15
C TYR A 676 4.09 21.10 4.22
N ARG A 677 5.34 21.47 3.90
CA ARG A 677 5.79 22.86 3.73
C ARG A 677 5.08 23.55 2.57
N GLN A 678 4.86 22.86 1.46
CA GLN A 678 4.06 23.39 0.35
C GLN A 678 2.58 23.54 0.75
N ALA A 679 2.01 22.61 1.54
CA ALA A 679 0.66 22.75 2.08
C ALA A 679 0.53 23.99 2.99
N TYR A 680 1.50 24.20 3.88
CA TYR A 680 1.60 25.39 4.73
C TYR A 680 1.72 26.69 3.91
N GLU A 681 2.63 26.75 2.93
CA GLU A 681 2.83 27.97 2.12
C GLU A 681 1.61 28.29 1.24
N ASN A 682 0.82 27.29 0.86
CA ASN A 682 -0.49 27.51 0.24
C ASN A 682 -1.52 28.09 1.24
N LYS A 683 -1.58 27.57 2.48
CA LYS A 683 -2.47 28.01 3.58
C LYS A 683 -2.16 29.46 4.03
N LEU A 684 -0.88 29.84 4.08
CA LEU A 684 -0.42 31.16 4.55
C LEU A 684 -0.61 32.28 3.52
N ASN A 685 -0.74 31.97 2.22
CA ASN A 685 -0.77 32.97 1.16
C ASN A 685 -2.21 33.41 0.81
N PRO A 686 -2.69 34.61 1.20
CA PRO A 686 -4.07 35.04 0.92
C PRO A 686 -4.37 35.18 -0.58
N PHE A 687 -3.34 35.33 -1.42
CA PHE A 687 -3.48 35.38 -2.87
C PHE A 687 -3.52 34.00 -3.53
N SER A 688 -3.10 32.92 -2.86
CA SER A 688 -3.34 31.55 -3.36
C SER A 688 -4.85 31.32 -3.44
N ASP A 689 -5.55 31.63 -2.35
CA ASP A 689 -6.95 31.35 -2.17
C ASP A 689 -7.83 32.37 -2.90
N PHE A 690 -7.47 33.66 -2.87
CA PHE A 690 -8.12 34.67 -3.73
C PHE A 690 -7.97 34.32 -5.23
N SER A 691 -6.76 33.94 -5.69
CA SER A 691 -6.58 33.56 -7.11
C SER A 691 -7.23 32.22 -7.47
N ALA A 692 -7.43 31.31 -6.51
CA ALA A 692 -8.20 30.08 -6.73
C ALA A 692 -9.71 30.38 -6.85
N ARG A 693 -10.26 31.20 -5.95
CA ARG A 693 -11.65 31.70 -6.01
C ARG A 693 -11.89 32.50 -7.29
N GLU A 694 -10.97 33.36 -7.68
CA GLU A 694 -11.05 34.18 -8.90
C GLU A 694 -10.90 33.34 -10.18
N ARG A 695 -9.98 32.36 -10.23
CA ARG A 695 -9.93 31.38 -11.33
C ARG A 695 -11.25 30.60 -11.41
N ARG A 696 -11.81 30.15 -10.29
CA ARG A 696 -13.09 29.43 -10.24
C ARG A 696 -14.27 30.30 -10.69
N ARG A 697 -14.28 31.60 -10.36
CA ARG A 697 -15.24 32.60 -10.89
C ARG A 697 -15.11 32.79 -12.39
N ARG A 698 -13.88 32.97 -12.92
CA ARG A 698 -13.65 33.10 -14.37
C ARG A 698 -14.10 31.85 -15.13
N LEU A 699 -13.75 30.65 -14.64
CA LEU A 699 -14.22 29.38 -15.20
C LEU A 699 -15.76 29.24 -15.16
N HIS A 700 -16.42 29.82 -14.15
CA HIS A 700 -17.88 29.86 -14.07
C HIS A 700 -18.51 30.94 -14.99
N GLY A 701 -17.75 31.96 -15.40
CA GLY A 701 -18.17 32.98 -16.37
C GLY A 701 -17.97 32.57 -17.84
N LEU A 702 -17.07 31.62 -18.13
CA LEU A 702 -16.83 31.12 -19.48
C LEU A 702 -18.03 30.33 -20.04
N ASN A 703 -18.26 30.48 -21.34
CA ASN A 703 -19.28 29.79 -22.13
C ASN A 703 -18.95 28.29 -22.25
N LEU A 704 -19.95 27.46 -22.55
CA LEU A 704 -19.87 26.00 -22.51
C LEU A 704 -18.81 25.45 -23.49
N ALA A 705 -18.68 26.05 -24.67
CA ALA A 705 -17.62 25.76 -25.63
C ALA A 705 -16.21 26.11 -25.11
N GLU A 706 -16.06 27.25 -24.43
CA GLU A 706 -14.78 27.71 -23.87
C GLU A 706 -14.32 26.84 -22.68
N ARG A 707 -15.27 26.29 -21.91
CA ARG A 707 -14.95 25.30 -20.87
C ARG A 707 -14.40 24.01 -21.47
N VAL A 708 -14.95 23.55 -22.59
CA VAL A 708 -14.48 22.33 -23.30
C VAL A 708 -13.09 22.57 -23.91
N THR A 709 -12.84 23.72 -24.56
CA THR A 709 -11.50 24.03 -25.08
C THR A 709 -10.48 24.24 -23.96
N TYR A 710 -10.85 24.88 -22.86
CA TYR A 710 -10.00 25.01 -21.67
C TYR A 710 -9.64 23.65 -21.07
N GLN A 711 -10.62 22.74 -20.89
CA GLN A 711 -10.36 21.38 -20.41
C GLN A 711 -9.45 20.59 -21.37
N ALA A 712 -9.70 20.64 -22.67
CA ALA A 712 -8.86 19.96 -23.66
C ALA A 712 -7.42 20.50 -23.66
N MET A 713 -7.24 21.82 -23.61
CA MET A 713 -5.90 22.44 -23.61
C MET A 713 -5.17 22.27 -22.27
N SER A 714 -5.89 22.27 -21.15
CA SER A 714 -5.37 21.93 -19.83
C SER A 714 -4.91 20.46 -19.77
N PHE A 715 -5.71 19.53 -20.28
CA PHE A 715 -5.35 18.11 -20.37
C PHE A 715 -4.08 17.88 -21.22
N VAL A 716 -4.00 18.54 -22.38
CA VAL A 716 -2.80 18.48 -23.24
C VAL A 716 -1.55 19.01 -22.54
N THR A 717 -1.67 20.12 -21.80
CA THR A 717 -0.51 20.80 -21.18
C THR A 717 -0.09 20.23 -19.81
N ALA A 718 -1.00 19.63 -19.04
CA ALA A 718 -0.70 19.10 -17.72
C ALA A 718 0.28 17.91 -17.76
N ASN A 719 -0.03 16.87 -18.52
CA ASN A 719 0.76 15.64 -18.53
C ASN A 719 2.04 15.79 -19.37
N LYS A 720 3.14 15.14 -18.97
CA LYS A 720 4.40 15.11 -19.73
C LYS A 720 4.29 14.26 -20.99
N TYR A 721 3.52 13.18 -20.94
CA TYR A 721 3.33 12.26 -22.07
C TYR A 721 2.37 12.81 -23.14
N THR A 722 1.37 13.61 -22.77
CA THR A 722 0.51 14.32 -23.75
C THR A 722 1.29 15.40 -24.49
N ARG A 723 2.15 16.16 -23.79
CA ARG A 723 3.07 17.13 -24.41
C ARG A 723 4.05 16.45 -25.38
N LEU A 724 4.64 15.33 -24.99
CA LEU A 724 5.48 14.53 -25.89
C LEU A 724 4.70 13.98 -27.10
N GLY A 725 3.47 13.48 -26.88
CA GLY A 725 2.59 13.00 -27.94
C GLY A 725 2.19 14.09 -28.94
N VAL A 726 1.89 15.30 -28.46
CA VAL A 726 1.61 16.46 -29.32
C VAL A 726 2.86 16.94 -30.04
N PHE A 727 4.03 16.93 -29.40
CA PHE A 727 5.31 17.21 -30.09
C PHE A 727 5.59 16.21 -31.21
N VAL A 728 5.44 14.91 -30.96
CA VAL A 728 5.58 13.85 -31.97
C VAL A 728 4.52 13.96 -33.06
N TYR A 729 3.28 14.32 -32.74
CA TYR A 729 2.22 14.57 -33.72
C TYR A 729 2.54 15.77 -34.63
N VAL A 730 3.02 16.89 -34.06
CA VAL A 730 3.44 18.07 -34.83
C VAL A 730 4.67 17.74 -35.68
N LEU A 731 5.64 16.98 -35.16
CA LEU A 731 6.80 16.51 -35.91
C LEU A 731 6.37 15.60 -37.09
N ALA A 732 5.48 14.63 -36.85
CA ALA A 732 4.94 13.75 -37.87
C ALA A 732 4.13 14.52 -38.92
N LEU A 733 3.41 15.57 -38.53
CA LEU A 733 2.72 16.48 -39.45
C LEU A 733 3.72 17.27 -40.32
N HIS A 734 4.82 17.77 -39.74
CA HIS A 734 5.89 18.42 -40.52
C HIS A 734 6.56 17.44 -41.48
N VAL A 735 6.83 16.20 -41.06
CA VAL A 735 7.36 15.14 -41.94
C VAL A 735 6.37 14.78 -43.05
N LEU A 736 5.07 14.72 -42.76
CA LEU A 736 4.02 14.45 -43.74
C LEU A 736 3.88 15.60 -44.75
N VAL A 737 3.92 16.86 -44.31
CA VAL A 737 3.90 18.04 -45.19
C VAL A 737 5.16 18.11 -46.04
N PHE A 738 6.34 17.84 -45.47
CA PHE A 738 7.60 17.76 -46.21
C PHE A 738 7.57 16.62 -47.25
N PHE A 739 7.04 15.45 -46.87
CA PHE A 739 6.87 14.31 -47.78
C PHE A 739 5.89 14.66 -48.90
N ALA A 740 4.73 15.26 -48.60
CA ALA A 740 3.76 15.68 -49.62
C ALA A 740 4.35 16.70 -50.60
N LEU A 741 5.07 17.71 -50.10
CA LEU A 741 5.79 18.69 -50.93
C LEU A 741 6.86 18.01 -51.81
N SER A 742 7.63 17.07 -51.24
CA SER A 742 8.61 16.28 -52.00
C SER A 742 7.96 15.40 -53.06
N MET A 743 6.76 14.87 -52.79
CA MET A 743 6.01 14.04 -53.73
C MET A 743 5.41 14.88 -54.86
N THR A 744 4.94 16.10 -54.59
CA THR A 744 4.49 17.05 -55.63
C THR A 744 5.62 17.61 -56.49
N THR A 745 6.86 17.65 -55.97
CA THR A 745 8.05 18.09 -56.73
C THR A 745 8.78 16.95 -57.45
N THR A 746 8.53 15.68 -57.09
CA THR A 746 9.09 14.50 -57.78
C THR A 746 8.11 13.80 -58.72
N GLY A 747 6.80 13.88 -58.48
CA GLY A 747 5.75 13.34 -59.37
C GLY A 747 5.50 14.17 -60.64
N GLY A 748 6.38 15.13 -60.96
CA GLY A 748 6.26 16.05 -62.09
C GLY A 748 7.01 15.62 -63.35
N CYS A 749 7.11 14.32 -63.66
CA CYS A 749 7.77 13.84 -64.87
C CYS A 749 7.22 12.46 -65.29
N LEU A 750 6.92 12.31 -66.60
CA LEU A 750 6.36 11.13 -67.28
C LEU A 750 4.91 10.79 -66.83
N ASP A 751 3.89 10.73 -67.68
CA ASP A 751 3.88 10.48 -69.14
C ASP A 751 3.15 11.56 -69.97
N ALA A 752 3.43 11.57 -71.28
CA ALA A 752 2.74 12.40 -72.26
C ALA A 752 2.61 11.70 -73.64
N ALA A 753 1.36 11.46 -74.08
CA ALA A 753 1.04 11.15 -75.47
C ALA A 753 -0.41 11.56 -75.82
N THR A 754 -0.56 12.25 -76.96
CA THR A 754 -1.80 12.76 -77.58
C THR A 754 -2.20 11.81 -78.76
N PRO A 755 -3.17 12.09 -79.69
CA PRO A 755 -3.93 13.32 -79.95
C PRO A 755 -5.42 13.17 -80.35
N GLY A 756 -6.09 14.32 -80.57
CA GLY A 756 -7.35 14.41 -81.31
C GLY A 756 -8.17 15.69 -81.09
N ASP A 757 -7.86 16.76 -81.83
CA ASP A 757 -8.75 17.84 -82.33
C ASP A 757 -9.65 18.67 -81.35
N THR A 758 -9.90 19.98 -81.51
CA THR A 758 -9.58 20.94 -82.60
C THR A 758 -9.52 22.43 -82.15
N LEU A 759 -8.81 23.25 -82.95
CA LEU A 759 -9.06 24.67 -83.31
C LEU A 759 -8.82 25.87 -82.34
N LEU A 760 -8.03 26.82 -82.90
CA LEU A 760 -8.13 28.30 -82.91
C LEU A 760 -7.62 29.20 -81.75
N MET A 761 -6.55 29.94 -82.09
CA MET A 761 -6.19 31.35 -81.74
C MET A 761 -6.11 31.79 -80.25
N GLY A 762 -5.17 32.64 -79.83
CA GLY A 762 -4.11 33.35 -80.56
C GLY A 762 -3.09 34.01 -79.61
N SER A 763 -2.10 34.74 -80.17
CA SER A 763 -0.90 35.21 -79.43
C SER A 763 -1.07 36.47 -78.54
N PRO A 764 -0.14 36.71 -77.57
CA PRO A 764 -0.11 37.85 -76.61
C PRO A 764 0.50 39.14 -77.28
N PRO A 765 0.95 40.26 -76.61
CA PRO A 765 1.29 40.48 -75.18
C PRO A 765 1.03 41.91 -74.60
N GLY A 766 1.71 42.26 -73.48
CA GLY A 766 1.71 43.58 -72.79
C GLY A 766 1.03 43.48 -71.41
N ASN A 767 1.64 43.69 -70.23
CA ASN A 767 2.75 44.53 -69.72
C ASN A 767 2.37 45.97 -69.35
N ASP A 768 2.98 46.46 -68.26
CA ASP A 768 3.12 47.84 -67.77
C ASP A 768 2.00 48.58 -66.98
N ILE A 769 2.32 48.82 -65.70
CA ILE A 769 2.44 50.13 -65.01
C ILE A 769 1.18 50.98 -64.64
N ALA A 770 1.24 51.48 -63.39
CA ALA A 770 0.42 52.55 -62.76
C ALA A 770 -1.08 52.27 -62.51
N GLY A 771 -1.74 52.89 -61.53
CA GLY A 771 -1.26 53.73 -60.42
C GLY A 771 -1.93 55.12 -60.34
N ARG A 772 -2.43 55.50 -59.15
CA ARG A 772 -3.21 56.75 -58.87
C ARG A 772 -4.63 56.66 -59.49
N VAL A 773 -5.73 57.15 -58.90
CA VAL A 773 -6.03 58.49 -58.32
C VAL A 773 -7.11 58.37 -57.22
N SER A 774 -7.25 59.39 -56.37
CA SER A 774 -8.30 59.53 -55.34
C SER A 774 -9.62 60.08 -55.89
N ASP A 775 -10.73 59.87 -55.17
CA ASP A 775 -11.59 60.92 -54.59
C ASP A 775 -12.85 60.28 -53.93
N PHE A 776 -13.41 60.67 -52.79
CA PHE A 776 -13.75 61.95 -52.14
C PHE A 776 -15.25 62.29 -52.28
N ARG A 777 -16.09 61.88 -51.30
CA ARG A 777 -17.21 62.71 -50.78
C ARG A 777 -17.94 62.17 -49.52
N GLN A 778 -18.07 63.06 -48.54
CA GLN A 778 -19.22 63.23 -47.62
C GLN A 778 -20.33 64.09 -48.32
N PRO A 779 -21.45 64.48 -47.68
CA PRO A 779 -22.03 64.16 -46.35
C PRO A 779 -23.32 63.31 -46.54
N ASP A 780 -24.41 63.27 -45.75
CA ASP A 780 -24.98 63.97 -44.57
C ASP A 780 -25.75 62.91 -43.71
N ALA A 781 -26.26 63.14 -42.48
CA ALA A 781 -26.39 64.33 -41.60
C ALA A 781 -26.26 63.91 -40.12
#